data_AF-A0A7D5P3H2-F1
#
_entry.id   AF-A0A7D5P3H2-F1
#
_cell.length_a   1.000
_cell.length_b   1.000
_cell.length_c   1.000
_cell.angle_alpha   90.00
_cell.angle_beta   90.00
_cell.angle_gamma   90.00
#
_symmetry.space_group_name_H-M   'P 1'
#
loop_
_entity.id
_entity.type
_entity.pdbx_description
1 polymer ?
#
loop_
_entity_poly.entity_id
_entity_poly.type
_entity_poly.pdbx_seq_one_letter_code
_entity_poly.pdbx_strand_id
1 'polypeptide(L)'
;MRPATRAVGGIFLLVVLGGAVSAGVFVSVGSQVAVWSTVAIVPLLVAAGALWVRNTIHTTGTSQTEYAKRRAREVGEQFKQFWERRERVHEAYPELFAQGDSLSVDGVVTDLAERGIEFDTDTGALSLSDRHRDLEEINRLEGEIESLEDRLDAEIADRVRDEVGRVNAEFDRLSDLVAVDPPCVAADVADPDETDDFQWRAVGEQYTAHREWADETVDAAVDRVRSTLESADDVDEATVADHLDDARSARAAGEYAAAVDALLRARDVLRQTGEDVFRSETAALESLVGTVRDSGALRYADDSRVEDLEAVAAEADALDSAMDMDAVGSARADLRRVCLAVLEDLSSDVSSRLAALDRADPPEGYYDRPDAADIDYAARLRDVDDLETFEQRWGTAAEQLTEALDALGPKAEVVGAYDQVAERIEEELRSTGTVEGADLPVREHEEQFLGLYYRQNDGVEFDPSAPLLTTGADGGETHTLEVTVRFETGGSERAATVSVAGPGFEDERTVETHLATTVTFSEVPFGEYTVTATPGVDDSSPATTTVTLDGDAECKLEMADVTLRDRLCDDIDDPDTYLSELGDRFADEFDAEGHLSSAMSFPIDDDYAPCLLAVWADREGHSVTLADDTVLVYDERTLRQEIENVIQYNLEAGETVAFDKLRDTFLSAPVPDEELTALVEGSEEADAVRTDDGALTKGDE
;
A
#
# COMPACT_ATOMS: atom_id res chain seq x y z
N MET A 1 -59.66 -75.08 -12.25
CA MET A 1 -60.56 -74.05 -12.83
C MET A 1 -61.92 -74.14 -12.14
N ARG A 2 -62.27 -73.10 -11.37
CA ARG A 2 -63.51 -72.94 -10.60
C ARG A 2 -64.01 -71.48 -10.79
N PRO A 3 -65.31 -71.20 -10.69
CA PRO A 3 -66.00 -70.15 -11.43
C PRO A 3 -65.91 -68.72 -10.83
N ALA A 4 -64.94 -68.45 -9.93
CA ALA A 4 -64.80 -67.14 -9.28
C ALA A 4 -63.86 -66.17 -10.03
N THR A 5 -63.01 -66.66 -10.93
CA THR A 5 -62.07 -65.82 -11.70
C THR A 5 -62.64 -65.28 -13.02
N ARG A 6 -63.91 -65.56 -13.35
CA ARG A 6 -64.60 -64.96 -14.51
C ARG A 6 -65.41 -63.70 -14.20
N ALA A 7 -65.63 -63.37 -12.92
CA ALA A 7 -66.40 -62.18 -12.52
C ALA A 7 -65.53 -60.93 -12.31
N VAL A 8 -64.35 -61.08 -11.69
CA VAL A 8 -63.42 -59.95 -11.47
C VAL A 8 -62.61 -59.61 -12.73
N GLY A 9 -62.37 -60.60 -13.61
CA GLY A 9 -61.75 -60.36 -14.92
C GLY A 9 -62.64 -59.63 -15.92
N GLY A 10 -63.98 -59.63 -15.74
CA GLY A 10 -64.92 -58.99 -16.67
C GLY A 10 -64.97 -57.47 -16.56
N ILE A 11 -64.82 -56.92 -15.35
CA ILE A 11 -64.82 -55.46 -15.11
C ILE A 11 -63.47 -54.86 -15.51
N PHE A 12 -62.36 -55.53 -15.18
CA PHE A 12 -61.03 -55.09 -15.59
C PHE A 12 -60.82 -55.16 -17.12
N LEU A 13 -61.37 -56.18 -17.79
CA LEU A 13 -61.31 -56.29 -19.25
C LEU A 13 -62.18 -55.23 -19.96
N LEU A 14 -63.28 -54.77 -19.36
CA LEU A 14 -64.15 -53.70 -19.91
C LEU A 14 -63.55 -52.30 -19.78
N VAL A 15 -62.85 -52.01 -18.68
CA VAL A 15 -62.12 -50.73 -18.50
C VAL A 15 -60.90 -50.66 -19.42
N VAL A 16 -60.19 -51.79 -19.59
CA VAL A 16 -59.02 -51.87 -20.48
C VAL A 16 -59.44 -51.86 -21.97
N LEU A 17 -60.54 -52.51 -22.37
CA LEU A 17 -61.08 -52.38 -23.73
C LEU A 17 -61.65 -50.98 -24.01
N GLY A 18 -62.26 -50.33 -23.00
CA GLY A 18 -62.73 -48.94 -23.10
C GLY A 18 -61.59 -47.93 -23.28
N GLY A 19 -60.46 -48.15 -22.60
CA GLY A 19 -59.24 -47.36 -22.76
C GLY A 19 -58.47 -47.64 -24.08
N ALA A 20 -58.49 -48.88 -24.56
CA ALA A 20 -57.81 -49.25 -25.81
C ALA A 20 -58.57 -48.81 -27.08
N VAL A 21 -59.91 -48.80 -27.05
CA VAL A 21 -60.74 -48.30 -28.16
C VAL A 21 -60.69 -46.78 -28.25
N SER A 22 -60.57 -46.06 -27.13
CA SER A 22 -60.42 -44.60 -27.11
C SER A 22 -59.01 -44.15 -27.54
N ALA A 23 -57.96 -44.90 -27.18
CA ALA A 23 -56.60 -44.63 -27.66
C ALA A 23 -56.40 -44.97 -29.16
N GLY A 24 -57.05 -46.02 -29.68
CA GLY A 24 -56.94 -46.42 -31.09
C GLY A 24 -57.69 -45.51 -32.08
N VAL A 25 -58.86 -44.98 -31.69
CA VAL A 25 -59.63 -44.05 -32.55
C VAL A 25 -58.98 -42.66 -32.62
N PHE A 26 -58.23 -42.25 -31.59
CA PHE A 26 -57.54 -40.97 -31.53
C PHE A 26 -56.34 -40.87 -32.49
N VAL A 27 -55.76 -42.01 -32.90
CA VAL A 27 -54.55 -42.04 -33.74
C VAL A 27 -54.85 -42.11 -35.26
N SER A 28 -56.09 -42.41 -35.68
CA SER A 28 -56.41 -42.57 -37.12
C SER A 28 -57.39 -41.57 -37.75
N VAL A 29 -58.14 -40.76 -36.98
CA VAL A 29 -59.07 -39.75 -37.54
C VAL A 29 -59.16 -38.53 -36.61
N GLY A 30 -58.87 -37.34 -37.14
CA GLY A 30 -58.72 -36.08 -36.39
C GLY A 30 -59.90 -35.62 -35.51
N SER A 31 -59.61 -34.60 -34.69
CA SER A 31 -60.21 -34.19 -33.41
C SER A 31 -61.69 -33.76 -33.35
N GLN A 32 -62.57 -34.26 -34.21
CA GLN A 32 -64.02 -33.95 -34.14
C GLN A 32 -64.95 -35.14 -33.97
N VAL A 33 -64.44 -36.37 -33.80
CA VAL A 33 -65.28 -37.58 -33.53
C VAL A 33 -65.07 -38.16 -32.11
N ALA A 34 -64.02 -37.74 -31.39
CA ALA A 34 -63.70 -38.28 -30.06
C ALA A 34 -64.77 -38.00 -28.98
N VAL A 35 -65.46 -36.86 -29.03
CA VAL A 35 -66.45 -36.46 -28.00
C VAL A 35 -67.73 -37.32 -28.04
N TRP A 36 -68.14 -37.82 -29.22
CA TRP A 36 -69.34 -38.66 -29.32
C TRP A 36 -69.12 -40.10 -28.85
N SER A 37 -67.87 -40.56 -28.78
CA SER A 37 -67.56 -41.89 -28.23
C SER A 37 -67.70 -41.95 -26.71
N THR A 38 -67.30 -40.89 -25.99
CA THR A 38 -67.36 -40.81 -24.52
C THR A 38 -68.81 -40.67 -24.01
N VAL A 39 -69.66 -39.93 -24.73
CA VAL A 39 -71.07 -39.72 -24.34
C VAL A 39 -71.95 -40.95 -24.60
N ALA A 40 -71.60 -41.81 -25.57
CA ALA A 40 -72.39 -43.02 -25.85
C ALA A 40 -71.89 -44.26 -25.10
N ILE A 41 -70.57 -44.42 -24.90
CA ILE A 41 -69.99 -45.65 -24.34
C ILE A 41 -70.08 -45.66 -22.80
N VAL A 42 -69.90 -44.52 -22.13
CA VAL A 42 -69.95 -44.46 -20.65
C VAL A 42 -71.36 -44.79 -20.12
N PRO A 43 -72.47 -44.26 -20.66
CA PRO A 43 -73.81 -44.67 -20.21
C PRO A 43 -74.13 -46.12 -20.54
N LEU A 44 -73.61 -46.67 -21.64
CA LEU A 44 -73.81 -48.08 -22.01
C LEU A 44 -72.99 -49.03 -21.12
N LEU A 45 -71.80 -48.62 -20.67
CA LEU A 45 -70.99 -49.34 -19.69
C LEU A 45 -71.56 -49.22 -18.27
N VAL A 46 -72.12 -48.07 -17.90
CA VAL A 46 -72.86 -47.90 -16.64
C VAL A 46 -74.17 -48.70 -16.67
N ALA A 47 -74.87 -48.76 -17.80
CA ALA A 47 -76.07 -49.59 -17.97
C ALA A 47 -75.73 -51.10 -18.01
N ALA A 48 -74.63 -51.50 -18.65
CA ALA A 48 -74.15 -52.88 -18.68
C ALA A 48 -73.58 -53.31 -17.31
N GLY A 49 -72.92 -52.40 -16.60
CA GLY A 49 -72.48 -52.57 -15.21
C GLY A 49 -73.66 -52.65 -14.25
N ALA A 50 -74.68 -51.81 -14.41
CA ALA A 50 -75.92 -51.88 -13.63
C ALA A 50 -76.73 -53.14 -13.95
N LEU A 51 -76.78 -53.62 -15.20
CA LEU A 51 -77.40 -54.90 -15.56
C LEU A 51 -76.59 -56.10 -15.08
N TRP A 52 -75.25 -56.02 -15.08
CA TRP A 52 -74.39 -57.07 -14.54
C TRP A 52 -74.47 -57.12 -13.01
N VAL A 53 -74.43 -55.99 -12.32
CA VAL A 53 -74.65 -55.90 -10.86
C VAL A 53 -76.07 -56.35 -10.51
N ARG A 54 -77.10 -55.97 -11.28
CA ARG A 54 -78.48 -56.45 -11.07
C ARG A 54 -78.65 -57.95 -11.34
N ASN A 55 -77.87 -58.54 -12.25
CA ASN A 55 -77.90 -59.98 -12.53
C ASN A 55 -77.03 -60.80 -11.55
N THR A 56 -75.92 -60.24 -11.06
CA THR A 56 -75.03 -60.88 -10.07
C THR A 56 -75.61 -60.78 -8.65
N ILE A 57 -76.35 -59.71 -8.32
CA ILE A 57 -77.08 -59.59 -7.04
C ILE A 57 -78.25 -60.59 -6.95
N HIS A 58 -78.76 -61.12 -8.07
CA HIS A 58 -79.76 -62.19 -8.04
C HIS A 58 -79.21 -63.61 -7.92
N THR A 59 -77.88 -63.82 -7.89
CA THR A 59 -77.27 -65.17 -7.83
C THR A 59 -76.41 -65.49 -6.61
N THR A 60 -76.21 -64.56 -5.67
CA THR A 60 -75.70 -64.87 -4.32
C THR A 60 -76.50 -64.10 -3.27
N GLY A 61 -77.50 -64.75 -2.67
CA GLY A 61 -78.35 -64.16 -1.65
C GLY A 61 -77.56 -63.78 -0.39
N THR A 62 -77.33 -62.49 -0.21
CA THR A 62 -76.82 -61.89 1.04
C THR A 62 -77.94 -61.01 1.58
N SER A 63 -78.49 -61.35 2.75
CA SER A 63 -79.57 -60.56 3.38
C SER A 63 -79.01 -59.23 3.91
N GLN A 64 -79.83 -58.17 3.97
CA GLN A 64 -79.45 -56.87 4.57
C GLN A 64 -78.81 -57.01 5.95
N THR A 65 -79.15 -58.07 6.70
CA THR A 65 -78.60 -58.42 8.01
C THR A 65 -77.11 -58.79 7.96
N GLU A 66 -76.64 -59.50 6.93
CA GLU A 66 -75.21 -59.83 6.82
C GLU A 66 -74.36 -58.62 6.42
N TYR A 67 -74.92 -57.72 5.61
CA TYR A 67 -74.25 -56.46 5.26
C TYR A 67 -74.13 -55.54 6.47
N ALA A 68 -75.21 -55.35 7.25
CA ALA A 68 -75.18 -54.60 8.50
C ALA A 68 -74.24 -55.23 9.55
N LYS A 69 -74.12 -56.56 9.57
CA LYS A 69 -73.17 -57.27 10.45
C LYS A 69 -71.72 -56.98 10.09
N ARG A 70 -71.42 -56.96 8.78
CA ARG A 70 -70.10 -56.62 8.26
C ARG A 70 -69.75 -55.14 8.53
N ARG A 71 -70.66 -54.21 8.23
CA ARG A 71 -70.42 -52.78 8.44
C ARG A 71 -70.22 -52.42 9.92
N ALA A 72 -71.03 -52.97 10.82
CA ALA A 72 -70.84 -52.80 12.27
C ALA A 72 -69.50 -53.38 12.77
N ARG A 73 -69.01 -54.44 12.14
CA ARG A 73 -67.67 -54.97 12.42
C ARG A 73 -66.59 -54.00 11.96
N GLU A 74 -66.71 -53.47 10.76
CA GLU A 74 -65.78 -52.48 10.18
C GLU A 74 -65.70 -51.22 11.07
N VAL A 75 -66.84 -50.65 11.48
CA VAL A 75 -66.91 -49.48 12.38
C VAL A 75 -66.33 -49.79 13.77
N GLY A 76 -66.64 -50.96 14.35
CA GLY A 76 -66.03 -51.38 15.61
C GLY A 76 -64.52 -51.62 15.51
N GLU A 77 -64.03 -52.15 14.39
CA GLU A 77 -62.60 -52.31 14.12
C GLU A 77 -61.90 -50.96 13.89
N GLN A 78 -62.59 -49.95 13.36
CA GLN A 78 -62.10 -48.58 13.23
C GLN A 78 -61.97 -47.91 14.60
N PHE A 79 -63.02 -47.98 15.43
CA PHE A 79 -62.96 -47.45 16.80
C PHE A 79 -61.85 -48.12 17.63
N LYS A 80 -61.67 -49.44 17.48
CA LYS A 80 -60.56 -50.16 18.11
C LYS A 80 -59.20 -49.62 17.66
N GLN A 81 -59.01 -49.33 16.37
CA GLN A 81 -57.77 -48.76 15.85
C GLN A 81 -57.52 -47.35 16.40
N PHE A 82 -58.55 -46.52 16.49
CA PHE A 82 -58.50 -45.23 17.17
C PHE A 82 -58.08 -45.38 18.64
N TRP A 83 -58.69 -46.29 19.41
CA TRP A 83 -58.33 -46.51 20.81
C TRP A 83 -56.87 -46.96 20.98
N GLU A 84 -56.44 -47.95 20.19
CA GLU A 84 -55.04 -48.41 20.17
C GLU A 84 -54.07 -47.29 19.77
N ARG A 85 -54.50 -46.31 18.94
CA ARG A 85 -53.70 -45.13 18.60
C ARG A 85 -53.63 -44.15 19.77
N ARG A 86 -54.75 -43.83 20.41
CA ARG A 86 -54.82 -42.93 21.58
C ARG A 86 -53.92 -43.43 22.72
N GLU A 87 -53.97 -44.72 23.04
CA GLU A 87 -53.12 -45.32 24.08
C GLU A 87 -51.62 -45.25 23.71
N ARG A 88 -51.27 -45.52 22.44
CA ARG A 88 -49.87 -45.37 21.97
C ARG A 88 -49.35 -43.95 22.08
N VAL A 89 -50.21 -42.95 21.86
CA VAL A 89 -49.85 -41.52 22.03
C VAL A 89 -49.62 -41.21 23.51
N HIS A 90 -50.52 -41.66 24.39
CA HIS A 90 -50.39 -41.45 25.83
C HIS A 90 -49.15 -42.13 26.42
N GLU A 91 -48.80 -43.33 25.92
CA GLU A 91 -47.59 -44.05 26.34
C GLU A 91 -46.32 -43.36 25.81
N ALA A 92 -46.36 -42.79 24.61
CA ALA A 92 -45.21 -42.12 24.01
C ALA A 92 -44.90 -40.74 24.63
N TYR A 93 -45.93 -39.99 25.04
CA TYR A 93 -45.81 -38.62 25.54
C TYR A 93 -46.60 -38.39 26.84
N PRO A 94 -46.31 -39.12 27.93
CA PRO A 94 -47.10 -39.08 29.16
C PRO A 94 -47.16 -37.69 29.81
N GLU A 95 -46.10 -36.90 29.67
CA GLU A 95 -45.98 -35.53 30.19
C GLU A 95 -46.99 -34.56 29.57
N LEU A 96 -47.30 -34.68 28.28
CA LEU A 96 -48.31 -33.83 27.63
C LEU A 96 -49.69 -34.07 28.22
N PHE A 97 -49.97 -35.28 28.72
CA PHE A 97 -51.27 -35.69 29.25
C PHE A 97 -51.35 -35.71 30.79
N ALA A 98 -50.29 -35.29 31.49
CA ALA A 98 -50.22 -35.32 32.96
C ALA A 98 -51.32 -34.49 33.65
N GLN A 99 -51.85 -33.45 32.98
CA GLN A 99 -52.93 -32.59 33.49
C GLN A 99 -54.35 -33.08 33.12
N GLY A 100 -54.45 -34.28 32.54
CA GLY A 100 -55.70 -34.92 32.12
C GLY A 100 -55.91 -34.87 30.60
N ASP A 101 -56.75 -35.76 30.08
CA ASP A 101 -57.14 -35.87 28.67
C ASP A 101 -58.50 -35.16 28.45
N SER A 102 -58.59 -34.29 27.44
CA SER A 102 -59.83 -33.55 27.12
C SER A 102 -60.74 -34.31 26.14
N LEU A 103 -60.23 -35.38 25.53
CA LEU A 103 -60.94 -36.22 24.59
C LEU A 103 -61.83 -37.27 25.29
N SER A 104 -63.14 -37.00 25.37
CA SER A 104 -64.09 -37.97 25.93
C SER A 104 -64.52 -39.02 24.91
N VAL A 105 -64.31 -40.29 25.24
CA VAL A 105 -64.64 -41.43 24.36
C VAL A 105 -65.92 -42.16 24.83
N ASP A 106 -66.33 -41.93 26.09
CA ASP A 106 -67.45 -42.63 26.74
C ASP A 106 -68.79 -42.51 25.98
N GLY A 107 -69.02 -41.38 25.31
CA GLY A 107 -70.22 -41.15 24.49
C GLY A 107 -70.27 -42.11 23.30
N VAL A 108 -69.19 -42.21 22.54
CA VAL A 108 -69.10 -43.09 21.36
C VAL A 108 -69.12 -44.57 21.77
N VAL A 109 -68.51 -44.95 22.90
CA VAL A 109 -68.60 -46.31 23.44
C VAL A 109 -70.05 -46.68 23.79
N THR A 110 -70.78 -45.75 24.39
CA THR A 110 -72.19 -45.93 24.73
C THR A 110 -73.03 -46.13 23.47
N ASP A 111 -72.86 -45.26 22.47
CA ASP A 111 -73.63 -45.30 21.23
C ASP A 111 -73.29 -46.55 20.37
N LEU A 112 -72.03 -47.00 20.38
CA LEU A 112 -71.61 -48.27 19.78
C LEU A 112 -72.32 -49.46 20.45
N ALA A 113 -72.39 -49.48 21.78
CA ALA A 113 -73.03 -50.55 22.54
C ALA A 113 -74.55 -50.62 22.27
N GLU A 114 -75.23 -49.48 22.15
CA GLU A 114 -76.64 -49.41 21.79
C GLU A 114 -76.96 -50.01 20.40
N ARG A 115 -75.96 -50.05 19.50
CA ARG A 115 -76.06 -50.63 18.15
C ARG A 115 -75.47 -52.04 18.03
N GLY A 116 -75.16 -52.67 19.17
CA GLY A 116 -74.70 -54.05 19.24
C GLY A 116 -73.21 -54.23 18.90
N ILE A 117 -72.42 -53.16 19.03
CA ILE A 117 -70.95 -53.16 18.98
C ILE A 117 -70.45 -52.90 20.40
N GLU A 118 -70.11 -53.95 21.14
CA GLU A 118 -69.66 -53.82 22.53
C GLU A 118 -68.13 -53.67 22.54
N PHE A 119 -67.63 -52.59 23.14
CA PHE A 119 -66.19 -52.33 23.31
C PHE A 119 -65.85 -52.13 24.78
N ASP A 120 -64.81 -52.82 25.24
CA ASP A 120 -64.29 -52.73 26.60
C ASP A 120 -63.03 -51.85 26.58
N THR A 121 -63.11 -50.66 27.17
CA THR A 121 -62.02 -49.68 27.19
C THR A 121 -60.83 -50.11 28.06
N ASP A 122 -61.06 -50.93 29.07
CA ASP A 122 -60.00 -51.40 29.97
C ASP A 122 -59.13 -52.48 29.30
N THR A 123 -59.71 -53.27 28.40
CA THR A 123 -59.05 -54.41 27.75
C THR A 123 -58.85 -54.26 26.24
N GLY A 124 -59.45 -53.24 25.62
CA GLY A 124 -59.45 -53.01 24.17
C GLY A 124 -60.21 -54.09 23.37
N ALA A 125 -61.08 -54.87 24.03
CA ALA A 125 -61.76 -56.01 23.43
C ALA A 125 -63.02 -55.58 22.67
N LEU A 126 -63.15 -56.01 21.41
CA LEU A 126 -64.31 -55.76 20.55
C LEU A 126 -65.18 -57.01 20.44
N SER A 127 -66.48 -56.88 20.69
CA SER A 127 -67.46 -57.96 20.49
C SER A 127 -68.74 -57.47 19.80
N LEU A 128 -69.46 -58.39 19.16
CA LEU A 128 -70.62 -58.09 18.33
C LEU A 128 -71.83 -58.88 18.85
N SER A 129 -72.91 -58.19 19.23
CA SER A 129 -74.15 -58.82 19.69
C SER A 129 -75.21 -58.86 18.57
N ASP A 130 -76.17 -59.79 18.64
CA ASP A 130 -77.20 -59.95 17.60
C ASP A 130 -78.32 -58.88 17.66
N ARG A 131 -78.14 -57.79 18.42
CA ARG A 131 -79.14 -56.71 18.58
C ARG A 131 -79.08 -55.68 17.44
N HIS A 132 -80.19 -54.94 17.30
CA HIS A 132 -80.59 -54.06 16.19
C HIS A 132 -79.46 -53.30 15.48
N ARG A 133 -79.29 -53.56 14.18
CA ARG A 133 -78.28 -52.91 13.32
C ARG A 133 -78.95 -52.08 12.23
N ASP A 134 -79.16 -50.82 12.55
CA ASP A 134 -79.57 -49.77 11.63
C ASP A 134 -78.35 -49.26 10.86
N LEU A 135 -78.38 -49.36 9.54
CA LEU A 135 -77.25 -48.96 8.68
C LEU A 135 -77.02 -47.45 8.69
N GLU A 136 -78.06 -46.64 8.88
CA GLU A 136 -77.93 -45.18 8.88
C GLU A 136 -77.12 -44.71 10.09
N GLU A 137 -77.42 -45.25 11.27
CA GLU A 137 -76.68 -44.90 12.47
C GLU A 137 -75.27 -45.49 12.52
N ILE A 138 -75.06 -46.68 11.97
CA ILE A 138 -73.71 -47.25 11.89
C ILE A 138 -72.80 -46.34 11.05
N ASN A 139 -73.31 -45.74 9.97
CA ASN A 139 -72.55 -44.76 9.19
C ASN A 139 -72.41 -43.41 9.93
N ARG A 140 -73.36 -43.03 10.80
CA ARG A 140 -73.20 -41.85 11.67
C ARG A 140 -72.06 -42.05 12.66
N LEU A 141 -71.98 -43.24 13.26
CA LEU A 141 -70.92 -43.62 14.21
C LEU A 141 -69.54 -43.65 13.56
N GLU A 142 -69.44 -44.08 12.31
CA GLU A 142 -68.19 -43.97 11.53
C GLU A 142 -67.72 -42.51 11.44
N GLY A 143 -68.60 -41.58 11.10
CA GLY A 143 -68.27 -40.15 11.07
C GLY A 143 -67.95 -39.55 12.45
N GLU A 144 -68.57 -40.07 13.52
CA GLU A 144 -68.22 -39.69 14.89
C GLU A 144 -66.84 -40.21 15.32
N ILE A 145 -66.43 -41.39 14.84
CA ILE A 145 -65.09 -41.95 15.07
C ILE A 145 -64.03 -41.18 14.27
N GLU A 146 -64.30 -40.84 13.01
CA GLU A 146 -63.43 -39.98 12.20
C GLU A 146 -63.23 -38.62 12.90
N SER A 147 -64.31 -38.02 13.41
CA SER A 147 -64.21 -36.77 14.19
C SER A 147 -63.40 -36.92 15.49
N LEU A 148 -63.40 -38.11 16.12
CA LEU A 148 -62.53 -38.38 17.28
C LEU A 148 -61.06 -38.51 16.88
N GLU A 149 -60.77 -39.08 15.70
CA GLU A 149 -59.41 -39.15 15.15
C GLU A 149 -58.85 -37.75 14.88
N ASP A 150 -59.62 -36.87 14.22
CA ASP A 150 -59.22 -35.49 13.94
C ASP A 150 -59.01 -34.68 15.23
N ARG A 151 -59.90 -34.85 16.22
CA ARG A 151 -59.79 -34.17 17.51
C ARG A 151 -58.59 -34.62 18.33
N LEU A 152 -58.24 -35.92 18.28
CA LEU A 152 -57.03 -36.43 18.93
C LEU A 152 -55.78 -35.80 18.30
N ASP A 153 -55.77 -35.67 16.99
CA ASP A 153 -54.66 -35.07 16.25
C ASP A 153 -54.52 -33.57 16.56
N ALA A 154 -55.65 -32.84 16.66
CA ALA A 154 -55.66 -31.43 17.06
C ALA A 154 -55.19 -31.25 18.51
N GLU A 155 -55.63 -32.11 19.42
CA GLU A 155 -55.22 -32.05 20.83
C GLU A 155 -53.73 -32.30 21.01
N ILE A 156 -53.14 -33.25 20.26
CA ILE A 156 -51.68 -33.47 20.29
C ILE A 156 -50.95 -32.23 19.77
N ALA A 157 -51.40 -31.68 18.63
CA ALA A 157 -50.80 -30.51 18.03
C ALA A 157 -50.83 -29.29 18.95
N ASP A 158 -51.98 -29.00 19.55
CA ASP A 158 -52.17 -27.88 20.48
C ASP A 158 -51.29 -28.01 21.72
N ARG A 159 -51.22 -29.20 22.32
CA ARG A 159 -50.39 -29.41 23.52
C ARG A 159 -48.90 -29.26 23.24
N VAL A 160 -48.43 -29.77 22.10
CA VAL A 160 -47.03 -29.56 21.71
C VAL A 160 -46.74 -28.08 21.46
N ARG A 161 -47.66 -27.37 20.79
CA ARG A 161 -47.51 -25.93 20.53
C ARG A 161 -47.48 -25.11 21.83
N ASP A 162 -48.37 -25.41 22.77
CA ASP A 162 -48.43 -24.75 24.07
C ASP A 162 -47.15 -24.99 24.90
N GLU A 163 -46.66 -26.23 24.92
CA GLU A 163 -45.46 -26.59 25.67
C GLU A 163 -44.19 -25.96 25.09
N VAL A 164 -44.01 -26.01 23.76
CA VAL A 164 -42.90 -25.32 23.06
C VAL A 164 -42.96 -23.82 23.31
N GLY A 165 -44.14 -23.21 23.19
CA GLY A 165 -44.34 -21.78 23.45
C GLY A 165 -43.99 -21.39 24.90
N ARG A 166 -44.36 -22.23 25.86
CA ARG A 166 -44.03 -22.05 27.29
C ARG A 166 -42.53 -22.12 27.54
N VAL A 167 -41.84 -23.12 26.99
CA VAL A 167 -40.39 -23.31 27.16
C VAL A 167 -39.61 -22.15 26.52
N ASN A 168 -39.99 -21.71 25.32
CA ASN A 168 -39.37 -20.56 24.65
C ASN A 168 -39.48 -19.27 25.46
N ALA A 169 -40.67 -18.99 26.01
CA ALA A 169 -40.87 -17.79 26.83
C ALA A 169 -39.98 -17.76 28.09
N GLU A 170 -39.63 -18.93 28.64
CA GLU A 170 -38.68 -19.02 29.75
C GLU A 170 -37.24 -18.79 29.28
N PHE A 171 -36.83 -19.36 28.13
CA PHE A 171 -35.49 -19.15 27.57
C PHE A 171 -35.23 -17.73 27.09
N ASP A 172 -36.27 -16.98 26.67
CA ASP A 172 -36.14 -15.55 26.38
C ASP A 172 -35.56 -14.76 27.58
N ARG A 173 -35.79 -15.23 28.81
CA ARG A 173 -35.24 -14.64 30.04
C ARG A 173 -33.74 -14.91 30.22
N LEU A 174 -33.18 -15.90 29.51
CA LEU A 174 -31.76 -16.22 29.49
C LEU A 174 -30.99 -15.52 28.36
N SER A 175 -31.64 -14.71 27.53
CA SER A 175 -30.99 -13.99 26.42
C SER A 175 -29.77 -13.15 26.84
N ASP A 176 -29.77 -12.60 28.06
CA ASP A 176 -28.64 -11.86 28.63
C ASP A 176 -27.48 -12.78 29.10
N LEU A 177 -27.74 -14.07 29.29
CA LEU A 177 -26.78 -15.06 29.81
C LEU A 177 -26.19 -15.91 28.67
N VAL A 178 -27.02 -16.26 27.68
CA VAL A 178 -26.66 -17.08 26.52
C VAL A 178 -27.36 -16.48 25.31
N ALA A 179 -26.60 -16.11 24.29
CA ALA A 179 -27.17 -15.84 22.98
C ALA A 179 -27.85 -17.11 22.48
N VAL A 180 -29.18 -17.12 22.46
CA VAL A 180 -29.97 -18.28 22.04
C VAL A 180 -29.94 -18.33 20.50
N ASP A 181 -29.06 -19.18 19.95
CA ASP A 181 -28.91 -19.36 18.51
C ASP A 181 -29.00 -20.87 18.14
N PRO A 182 -29.93 -21.28 17.26
CA PRO A 182 -30.96 -20.48 16.60
C PRO A 182 -32.14 -20.13 17.52
N PRO A 183 -32.85 -19.02 17.26
CA PRO A 183 -34.13 -18.75 17.88
C PRO A 183 -35.07 -19.91 17.54
N CYS A 184 -35.81 -20.37 18.55
CA CYS A 184 -36.83 -21.38 18.35
C CYS A 184 -37.85 -20.90 17.32
N VAL A 185 -37.74 -21.43 16.12
CA VAL A 185 -38.84 -21.41 15.17
C VAL A 185 -39.91 -22.25 15.84
N ALA A 186 -40.95 -21.60 16.36
CA ALA A 186 -42.15 -22.31 16.78
C ALA A 186 -42.48 -23.30 15.68
N ALA A 187 -42.51 -24.58 16.01
CA ALA A 187 -42.98 -25.57 15.07
C ALA A 187 -44.34 -25.07 14.58
N ASP A 188 -44.45 -24.78 13.28
CA ASP A 188 -45.75 -24.60 12.64
C ASP A 188 -46.35 -26.00 12.61
N VAL A 189 -46.89 -26.40 13.76
CA VAL A 189 -47.59 -27.66 13.88
C VAL A 189 -48.82 -27.46 13.02
N ALA A 190 -48.76 -27.99 11.81
CA ALA A 190 -49.83 -27.92 10.84
C ALA A 190 -51.13 -28.29 11.55
N ASP A 191 -52.13 -27.43 11.43
CA ASP A 191 -53.46 -27.78 11.89
C ASP A 191 -53.85 -29.08 11.16
N PRO A 192 -54.29 -30.14 11.85
CA PRO A 192 -54.78 -31.33 11.17
C PRO A 192 -55.88 -30.98 10.14
N ASP A 193 -56.62 -29.89 10.33
CA ASP A 193 -57.61 -29.37 9.38
C ASP A 193 -57.00 -28.80 8.08
N GLU A 194 -55.69 -28.53 8.05
CA GLU A 194 -54.97 -27.94 6.91
C GLU A 194 -54.23 -28.97 6.04
N THR A 195 -54.12 -30.23 6.49
CA THR A 195 -53.40 -31.28 5.74
C THR A 195 -54.10 -32.64 5.77
N ASP A 196 -54.42 -33.19 4.60
CA ASP A 196 -55.02 -34.54 4.45
C ASP A 196 -54.08 -35.69 4.92
N ASP A 197 -52.82 -35.40 5.27
CA ASP A 197 -51.76 -36.36 5.59
C ASP A 197 -51.16 -36.15 7.01
N PHE A 198 -51.91 -35.57 7.96
CA PHE A 198 -51.41 -35.33 9.33
C PHE A 198 -50.86 -36.60 10.01
N GLN A 199 -49.69 -36.49 10.65
CA GLN A 199 -49.08 -37.58 11.41
C GLN A 199 -48.60 -37.12 12.78
N TRP A 200 -49.28 -37.57 13.84
CA TRP A 200 -48.89 -37.28 15.24
C TRP A 200 -47.44 -37.64 15.58
N ARG A 201 -46.83 -38.58 14.86
CA ARG A 201 -45.40 -38.92 15.03
C ARG A 201 -44.47 -37.80 14.59
N ALA A 202 -44.79 -37.10 13.51
CA ALA A 202 -43.98 -35.98 13.03
C ALA A 202 -44.02 -34.81 14.03
N VAL A 203 -45.20 -34.55 14.62
CA VAL A 203 -45.35 -33.56 15.71
C VAL A 203 -44.57 -33.97 16.95
N GLY A 204 -44.60 -35.26 17.30
CA GLY A 204 -43.81 -35.79 18.42
C GLY A 204 -42.29 -35.78 18.20
N GLU A 205 -41.81 -35.96 16.97
CA GLU A 205 -40.40 -35.78 16.61
C GLU A 205 -39.97 -34.32 16.79
N GLN A 206 -40.81 -33.35 16.40
CA GLN A 206 -40.57 -31.93 16.64
C GLN A 206 -40.51 -31.59 18.14
N TYR A 207 -41.43 -32.16 18.93
CA TYR A 207 -41.40 -32.00 20.38
C TYR A 207 -40.11 -32.55 21.01
N THR A 208 -39.67 -33.74 20.58
CA THR A 208 -38.44 -34.36 21.06
C THR A 208 -37.20 -33.53 20.70
N ALA A 209 -37.10 -33.07 19.46
CA ALA A 209 -36.02 -32.19 19.02
C ALA A 209 -35.98 -30.88 19.81
N HIS A 210 -37.15 -30.31 20.13
CA HIS A 210 -37.22 -29.11 20.96
C HIS A 210 -36.73 -29.36 22.40
N ARG A 211 -37.01 -30.52 22.98
CA ARG A 211 -36.47 -30.88 24.31
C ARG A 211 -34.97 -31.07 24.31
N GLU A 212 -34.41 -31.72 23.28
CA GLU A 212 -32.95 -31.86 23.14
C GLU A 212 -32.28 -30.48 23.06
N TRP A 213 -32.82 -29.57 22.26
CA TRP A 213 -32.37 -28.19 22.19
C TRP A 213 -32.48 -27.45 23.55
N ALA A 214 -33.59 -27.63 24.27
CA ALA A 214 -33.79 -27.01 25.58
C ALA A 214 -32.76 -27.52 26.60
N ASP A 215 -32.48 -28.83 26.57
CA ASP A 215 -31.47 -29.45 27.43
C ASP A 215 -30.06 -28.93 27.12
N GLU A 216 -29.69 -28.81 25.84
CA GLU A 216 -28.42 -28.24 25.39
C GLU A 216 -28.28 -26.77 25.78
N THR A 217 -29.36 -26.00 25.69
CA THR A 217 -29.39 -24.57 26.06
C THR A 217 -29.14 -24.37 27.55
N VAL A 218 -29.76 -25.20 28.41
CA VAL A 218 -29.49 -25.15 29.86
C VAL A 218 -28.05 -25.57 30.16
N ASP A 219 -27.52 -26.61 29.52
CA ASP A 219 -26.14 -27.05 29.75
C ASP A 219 -25.14 -25.95 29.33
N ALA A 220 -25.35 -25.30 28.18
CA ALA A 220 -24.52 -24.17 27.74
C ALA A 220 -24.58 -22.98 28.73
N ALA A 221 -25.76 -22.68 29.27
CA ALA A 221 -25.93 -21.65 30.30
C ALA A 221 -25.20 -22.00 31.60
N VAL A 222 -25.27 -23.26 32.03
CA VAL A 222 -24.53 -23.76 33.19
C VAL A 222 -23.02 -23.62 32.97
N ASP A 223 -22.53 -24.01 31.79
CA ASP A 223 -21.11 -23.93 31.45
C ASP A 223 -20.61 -22.47 31.38
N ARG A 224 -21.42 -21.55 30.84
CA ARG A 224 -21.11 -20.11 30.84
C ARG A 224 -20.93 -19.57 32.26
N VAL A 225 -21.92 -19.80 33.12
CA VAL A 225 -21.90 -19.35 34.53
C VAL A 225 -20.71 -19.95 35.28
N ARG A 226 -20.40 -21.23 35.02
CA ARG A 226 -19.26 -21.91 35.60
C ARG A 226 -17.92 -21.31 35.14
N SER A 227 -17.77 -21.03 33.85
CA SER A 227 -16.56 -20.41 33.30
C SER A 227 -16.31 -19.03 33.90
N THR A 228 -17.36 -18.22 34.07
CA THR A 228 -17.29 -16.93 34.77
C THR A 228 -16.86 -17.14 36.23
N LEU A 229 -17.43 -18.13 36.93
CA LEU A 229 -17.08 -18.44 38.32
C LEU A 229 -15.62 -18.86 38.48
N GLU A 230 -15.10 -19.70 37.57
CA GLU A 230 -13.70 -20.15 37.59
C GLU A 230 -12.71 -19.02 37.34
N SER A 231 -13.15 -17.93 36.71
CA SER A 231 -12.34 -16.75 36.37
C SER A 231 -12.48 -15.60 37.38
N ALA A 232 -13.43 -15.70 38.32
CA ALA A 232 -13.74 -14.64 39.26
C ALA A 232 -13.20 -14.97 40.65
N ASP A 233 -12.32 -14.10 41.16
CA ASP A 233 -11.84 -14.16 42.54
C ASP A 233 -12.85 -13.55 43.51
N ASP A 234 -12.82 -13.98 44.77
CA ASP A 234 -13.65 -13.46 45.88
C ASP A 234 -15.19 -13.55 45.68
N VAL A 235 -15.66 -14.56 44.96
CA VAL A 235 -17.09 -14.87 44.75
C VAL A 235 -17.58 -15.95 45.73
N ASP A 236 -18.89 -15.94 46.07
CA ASP A 236 -19.56 -17.03 46.80
C ASP A 236 -19.75 -18.30 45.94
N GLU A 237 -18.64 -19.00 45.68
CA GLU A 237 -18.58 -20.20 44.82
C GLU A 237 -19.56 -21.29 45.24
N ALA A 238 -19.73 -21.49 46.56
CA ALA A 238 -20.61 -22.53 47.09
C ALA A 238 -22.08 -22.27 46.74
N THR A 239 -22.55 -21.02 46.90
CA THR A 239 -23.94 -20.66 46.58
C THR A 239 -24.20 -20.74 45.08
N VAL A 240 -23.24 -20.33 44.25
CA VAL A 240 -23.36 -20.42 42.79
C VAL A 240 -23.41 -21.89 42.35
N ALA A 241 -22.53 -22.75 42.88
CA ALA A 241 -22.50 -24.17 42.57
C ALA A 241 -23.80 -24.89 42.96
N ASP A 242 -24.37 -24.57 44.13
CA ASP A 242 -25.67 -25.11 44.57
C ASP A 242 -26.79 -24.75 43.56
N HIS A 243 -26.83 -23.51 43.08
CA HIS A 243 -27.80 -23.10 42.07
C HIS A 243 -27.58 -23.76 40.69
N LEU A 244 -26.34 -24.03 40.30
CA LEU A 244 -26.05 -24.78 39.07
C LEU A 244 -26.50 -26.24 39.17
N ASP A 245 -26.37 -26.86 40.35
CA ASP A 245 -26.85 -28.22 40.59
C ASP A 245 -28.39 -28.29 40.66
N ASP A 246 -29.04 -27.27 41.22
CA ASP A 246 -30.50 -27.09 41.14
C ASP A 246 -30.97 -27.00 39.68
N ALA A 247 -30.27 -26.22 38.84
CA ALA A 247 -30.59 -26.08 37.42
C ALA A 247 -30.48 -27.41 36.66
N ARG A 248 -29.39 -28.17 36.88
CA ARG A 248 -29.20 -29.50 36.28
C ARG A 248 -30.27 -30.49 36.72
N SER A 249 -30.67 -30.44 37.99
CA SER A 249 -31.70 -31.30 38.56
C SER A 249 -33.08 -30.99 37.97
N ALA A 250 -33.43 -29.70 37.85
CA ALA A 250 -34.67 -29.25 37.22
C ALA A 250 -34.74 -29.61 35.74
N ARG A 251 -33.64 -29.44 34.99
CA ARG A 251 -33.53 -29.89 33.59
C ARG A 251 -33.79 -31.38 33.45
N ALA A 252 -33.15 -32.21 34.27
CA ALA A 252 -33.34 -33.66 34.25
C ALA A 252 -34.79 -34.10 34.56
N ALA A 253 -35.56 -33.28 35.27
CA ALA A 253 -36.99 -33.47 35.53
C ALA A 253 -37.91 -32.88 34.43
N GLY A 254 -37.37 -32.15 33.45
CA GLY A 254 -38.16 -31.43 32.45
C GLY A 254 -38.76 -30.10 32.93
N GLU A 255 -38.30 -29.59 34.06
CA GLU A 255 -38.80 -28.37 34.70
C GLU A 255 -38.01 -27.14 34.24
N TYR A 256 -38.04 -26.82 32.94
CA TYR A 256 -37.20 -25.76 32.34
C TYR A 256 -37.37 -24.38 33.00
N ALA A 257 -38.57 -24.00 33.43
CA ALA A 257 -38.80 -22.76 34.18
C ALA A 257 -38.00 -22.71 35.50
N ALA A 258 -37.96 -23.83 36.23
CA ALA A 258 -37.18 -23.92 37.46
C ALA A 258 -35.67 -23.94 37.18
N ALA A 259 -35.24 -24.55 36.06
CA ALA A 259 -33.85 -24.53 35.62
C ALA A 259 -33.38 -23.10 35.28
N VAL A 260 -34.18 -22.35 34.52
CA VAL A 260 -33.95 -20.94 34.18
C VAL A 260 -33.89 -20.09 35.46
N ASP A 261 -34.83 -20.25 36.38
CA ASP A 261 -34.84 -19.51 37.65
C ASP A 261 -33.58 -19.79 38.48
N ALA A 262 -33.10 -21.02 38.52
CA ALA A 262 -31.86 -21.38 39.24
C ALA A 262 -30.62 -20.76 38.57
N LEU A 263 -30.53 -20.78 37.24
CA LEU A 263 -29.48 -20.11 36.48
C LEU A 263 -29.44 -18.58 36.72
N LEU A 264 -30.60 -17.92 36.71
CA LEU A 264 -30.69 -16.49 36.98
C LEU A 264 -30.26 -16.14 38.41
N ARG A 265 -30.57 -16.99 39.40
CA ARG A 265 -30.06 -16.81 40.78
C ARG A 265 -28.55 -16.98 40.86
N ALA A 266 -27.99 -18.00 40.19
CA ALA A 266 -26.54 -18.20 40.12
C ALA A 266 -25.84 -16.96 39.52
N ARG A 267 -26.38 -16.44 38.43
CA ARG A 267 -25.94 -15.18 37.78
C ARG A 267 -26.03 -13.99 38.73
N ASP A 268 -27.16 -13.80 39.41
CA ASP A 268 -27.36 -12.64 40.28
C ASP A 268 -26.40 -12.65 41.49
N VAL A 269 -26.05 -13.83 42.02
CA VAL A 269 -25.02 -13.97 43.06
C VAL A 269 -23.66 -13.57 42.50
N LEU A 270 -23.25 -14.10 41.33
CA LEU A 270 -22.00 -13.72 40.65
C LEU A 270 -21.92 -12.22 40.40
N ARG A 271 -22.98 -11.62 39.86
CA ARG A 271 -23.04 -10.16 39.65
C ARG A 271 -22.93 -9.41 40.96
N GLN A 272 -23.60 -9.85 42.02
CA GLN A 272 -23.56 -9.11 43.28
C GLN A 272 -22.19 -9.14 43.95
N THR A 273 -21.49 -10.27 43.92
CA THR A 273 -20.19 -10.42 44.61
C THR A 273 -19.00 -10.06 43.73
N GLY A 274 -19.08 -10.32 42.42
CA GLY A 274 -17.98 -10.11 41.47
C GLY A 274 -17.88 -8.70 40.89
N GLU A 275 -18.91 -7.86 41.01
CA GLU A 275 -18.93 -6.55 40.34
C GLU A 275 -17.85 -5.57 40.82
N ASP A 276 -17.48 -5.63 42.11
CA ASP A 276 -16.40 -4.79 42.61
C ASP A 276 -15.03 -5.26 42.09
N VAL A 277 -14.82 -6.57 41.96
CA VAL A 277 -13.62 -7.18 41.37
C VAL A 277 -13.54 -6.86 39.88
N PHE A 278 -14.65 -7.04 39.14
CA PHE A 278 -14.77 -6.69 37.73
C PHE A 278 -14.39 -5.24 37.47
N ARG A 279 -14.98 -4.28 38.20
CA ARG A 279 -14.66 -2.85 38.05
C ARG A 279 -13.19 -2.55 38.35
N SER A 280 -12.59 -3.25 39.32
CA SER A 280 -11.18 -3.09 39.66
C SER A 280 -10.25 -3.60 38.56
N GLU A 281 -10.53 -4.78 38.01
CA GLU A 281 -9.73 -5.39 36.94
C GLU A 281 -9.86 -4.60 35.62
N THR A 282 -11.06 -4.18 35.24
CA THR A 282 -11.26 -3.34 34.04
C THR A 282 -10.55 -1.99 34.17
N ALA A 283 -10.62 -1.35 35.35
CA ALA A 283 -9.87 -0.10 35.58
C ALA A 283 -8.35 -0.30 35.51
N ALA A 284 -7.84 -1.46 35.93
CA ALA A 284 -6.42 -1.80 35.82
C ALA A 284 -6.01 -2.05 34.35
N LEU A 285 -6.88 -2.67 33.53
CA LEU A 285 -6.66 -2.80 32.09
C LEU A 285 -6.61 -1.43 31.40
N GLU A 286 -7.59 -0.57 31.67
CA GLU A 286 -7.66 0.79 31.14
C GLU A 286 -6.41 1.61 31.54
N SER A 287 -5.98 1.49 32.79
CA SER A 287 -4.76 2.14 33.29
C SER A 287 -3.53 1.70 32.51
N LEU A 288 -3.32 0.39 32.35
CA LEU A 288 -2.18 -0.14 31.60
C LEU A 288 -2.20 0.30 30.13
N VAL A 289 -3.36 0.26 29.45
CA VAL A 289 -3.51 0.79 28.08
C VAL A 289 -3.11 2.27 28.02
N GLY A 290 -3.57 3.08 28.98
CA GLY A 290 -3.19 4.49 29.10
C GLY A 290 -1.68 4.66 29.28
N THR A 291 -1.07 3.91 30.20
CA THR A 291 0.37 3.91 30.43
C THR A 291 1.16 3.55 29.18
N VAL A 292 0.72 2.56 28.40
CA VAL A 292 1.38 2.19 27.13
C VAL A 292 1.28 3.33 26.11
N ARG A 293 0.10 3.92 25.93
CA ARG A 293 -0.13 5.04 24.99
C ARG A 293 0.72 6.27 25.34
N ASP A 294 0.87 6.58 26.63
CA ASP A 294 1.56 7.78 27.09
C ASP A 294 3.09 7.61 27.21
N SER A 295 3.60 6.37 27.22
CA SER A 295 5.03 6.06 27.43
C SER A 295 5.99 6.54 26.33
N GLY A 296 5.49 6.86 25.14
CA GLY A 296 6.31 7.13 23.96
C GLY A 296 6.94 5.89 23.30
N ALA A 297 6.86 4.72 23.92
CA ALA A 297 7.42 3.47 23.39
C ALA A 297 6.81 3.06 22.05
N LEU A 298 5.53 3.36 21.83
CA LEU A 298 4.83 3.06 20.58
C LEU A 298 5.43 3.76 19.35
N ARG A 299 6.23 4.83 19.52
CA ARG A 299 6.97 5.46 18.41
C ARG A 299 8.01 4.51 17.80
N TYR A 300 8.53 3.60 18.60
CA TYR A 300 9.59 2.67 18.25
C TYR A 300 9.10 1.24 18.05
N ALA A 301 7.82 0.98 18.30
CA ALA A 301 7.21 -0.33 18.08
C ALA A 301 6.69 -0.46 16.65
N ASP A 302 6.54 -1.70 16.17
CA ASP A 302 5.89 -1.96 14.88
C ASP A 302 4.42 -1.52 14.90
N ASP A 303 3.91 -1.03 13.76
CA ASP A 303 2.50 -0.60 13.62
C ASP A 303 1.50 -1.68 14.03
N SER A 304 1.83 -2.96 13.79
CA SER A 304 1.00 -4.10 14.22
C SER A 304 0.79 -4.17 15.74
N ARG A 305 1.74 -3.68 16.55
CA ARG A 305 1.59 -3.61 18.03
C ARG A 305 0.58 -2.55 18.43
N VAL A 306 0.54 -1.44 17.70
CA VAL A 306 -0.44 -0.38 17.92
C VAL A 306 -1.83 -0.89 17.59
N GLU A 307 -1.99 -1.60 16.46
CA GLU A 307 -3.27 -2.23 16.09
C GLU A 307 -3.73 -3.27 17.13
N ASP A 308 -2.82 -4.14 17.58
CA ASP A 308 -3.14 -5.13 18.62
C ASP A 308 -3.55 -4.46 19.95
N LEU A 309 -2.87 -3.38 20.36
CA LEU A 309 -3.23 -2.61 21.56
C LEU A 309 -4.62 -2.00 21.45
N GLU A 310 -4.93 -1.37 20.32
CA GLU A 310 -6.24 -0.74 20.07
C GLU A 310 -7.37 -1.78 20.00
N ALA A 311 -7.10 -2.99 19.47
CA ALA A 311 -8.06 -4.08 19.47
C ALA A 311 -8.39 -4.55 20.90
N VAL A 312 -7.36 -4.75 21.73
CA VAL A 312 -7.56 -5.13 23.15
C VAL A 312 -8.23 -4.02 23.94
N ALA A 313 -7.90 -2.75 23.68
CA ALA A 313 -8.56 -1.61 24.31
C ALA A 313 -10.06 -1.56 23.97
N ALA A 314 -10.42 -1.75 22.69
CA ALA A 314 -11.82 -1.79 22.27
C ALA A 314 -12.59 -2.98 22.86
N GLU A 315 -11.93 -4.12 23.03
CA GLU A 315 -12.49 -5.29 23.72
C GLU A 315 -12.73 -4.98 25.20
N ALA A 316 -11.75 -4.41 25.90
CA ALA A 316 -11.87 -4.02 27.30
C ALA A 316 -12.98 -2.97 27.53
N ASP A 317 -13.09 -1.97 26.65
CA ASP A 317 -14.14 -0.94 26.69
C ASP A 317 -15.56 -1.51 26.49
N ALA A 318 -15.68 -2.67 25.83
CA ALA A 318 -16.96 -3.33 25.59
C ALA A 318 -17.45 -4.17 26.77
N LEU A 319 -16.58 -4.43 27.77
CA LEU A 319 -16.93 -5.22 28.96
C LEU A 319 -17.76 -4.36 29.91
N ASP A 320 -18.96 -4.80 30.25
CA ASP A 320 -19.90 -3.99 31.05
C ASP A 320 -20.42 -4.67 32.33
N SER A 321 -20.11 -5.95 32.54
CA SER A 321 -20.62 -6.69 33.68
C SER A 321 -19.66 -7.74 34.22
N ALA A 322 -19.77 -8.05 35.52
CA ALA A 322 -19.09 -9.18 36.16
C ALA A 322 -19.33 -10.56 35.50
N MET A 323 -20.28 -10.69 34.59
CA MET A 323 -20.44 -11.91 33.80
C MET A 323 -19.32 -12.10 32.76
N ASP A 324 -18.61 -11.03 32.40
CA ASP A 324 -17.54 -11.01 31.41
C ASP A 324 -16.14 -11.19 32.02
N MET A 325 -16.03 -11.71 33.25
CA MET A 325 -14.75 -11.93 33.93
C MET A 325 -13.77 -12.83 33.16
N ASP A 326 -14.29 -13.78 32.36
CA ASP A 326 -13.47 -14.60 31.47
C ASP A 326 -12.89 -13.79 30.29
N ALA A 327 -13.67 -12.85 29.75
CA ALA A 327 -13.21 -11.91 28.74
C ALA A 327 -12.20 -10.90 29.33
N VAL A 328 -12.40 -10.42 30.57
CA VAL A 328 -11.40 -9.62 31.30
C VAL A 328 -10.08 -10.37 31.42
N GLY A 329 -10.12 -11.65 31.82
CA GLY A 329 -8.93 -12.50 31.92
C GLY A 329 -8.22 -12.68 30.57
N SER A 330 -8.97 -12.81 29.48
CA SER A 330 -8.45 -12.91 28.12
C SER A 330 -7.80 -11.60 27.67
N ALA A 331 -8.50 -10.48 27.82
CA ALA A 331 -8.00 -9.14 27.53
C ALA A 331 -6.72 -8.81 28.32
N ARG A 332 -6.64 -9.22 29.60
CA ARG A 332 -5.42 -9.10 30.42
C ARG A 332 -4.25 -9.89 29.86
N ALA A 333 -4.47 -11.13 29.46
CA ALA A 333 -3.43 -11.98 28.88
C ALA A 333 -2.93 -11.40 27.55
N ASP A 334 -3.85 -10.92 26.71
CA ASP A 334 -3.51 -10.30 25.43
C ASP A 334 -2.80 -8.96 25.59
N LEU A 335 -3.26 -8.09 26.50
CA LEU A 335 -2.59 -6.83 26.80
C LEU A 335 -1.15 -7.06 27.30
N ARG A 336 -0.96 -8.01 28.22
CA ARG A 336 0.38 -8.39 28.70
C ARG A 336 1.27 -8.87 27.55
N ARG A 337 0.74 -9.71 26.66
CA ARG A 337 1.46 -10.20 25.48
C ARG A 337 1.89 -9.06 24.56
N VAL A 338 1.00 -8.11 24.26
CA VAL A 338 1.31 -6.92 23.45
C VAL A 338 2.37 -6.06 24.12
N CYS A 339 2.22 -5.78 25.42
CA CYS A 339 3.18 -5.01 26.21
C CYS A 339 4.59 -5.63 26.18
N LEU A 340 4.70 -6.95 26.33
CA LEU A 340 5.98 -7.65 26.25
C LEU A 340 6.60 -7.55 24.85
N ALA A 341 5.78 -7.71 23.80
CA ALA A 341 6.25 -7.61 22.42
C ALA A 341 6.80 -6.20 22.12
N VAL A 342 6.14 -5.14 22.61
CA VAL A 342 6.65 -3.76 22.49
C VAL A 342 8.04 -3.63 23.12
N LEU A 343 8.26 -4.17 24.33
CA LEU A 343 9.60 -4.13 24.95
C LEU A 343 10.65 -4.95 24.18
N GLU A 344 10.25 -6.06 23.57
CA GLU A 344 11.13 -6.87 22.71
C GLU A 344 11.54 -6.07 21.45
N ASP A 345 10.60 -5.36 20.83
CA ASP A 345 10.85 -4.49 19.67
C ASP A 345 11.84 -3.37 20.04
N LEU A 346 11.58 -2.64 21.14
CA LEU A 346 12.49 -1.58 21.62
C LEU A 346 13.89 -2.12 21.94
N SER A 347 13.99 -3.28 22.60
CA SER A 347 15.28 -3.89 22.96
C SER A 347 16.07 -4.33 21.71
N SER A 348 15.38 -4.85 20.70
CA SER A 348 15.94 -5.19 19.40
C SER A 348 16.47 -3.94 18.69
N ASP A 349 15.73 -2.84 18.78
CA ASP A 349 16.08 -1.55 18.19
C ASP A 349 17.31 -0.91 18.86
N VAL A 350 17.44 -1.03 20.19
CA VAL A 350 18.64 -0.62 20.93
C VAL A 350 19.83 -1.45 20.49
N SER A 351 19.65 -2.77 20.42
CA SER A 351 20.71 -3.71 20.01
C SER A 351 21.19 -3.44 18.59
N SER A 352 20.27 -3.11 17.68
CA SER A 352 20.58 -2.80 16.28
C SER A 352 21.39 -1.50 16.13
N ARG A 353 21.01 -0.45 16.87
CA ARG A 353 21.75 0.83 16.91
C ARG A 353 23.14 0.66 17.51
N LEU A 354 23.27 -0.11 18.60
CA LEU A 354 24.57 -0.46 19.17
C LEU A 354 25.43 -1.25 18.18
N ALA A 355 24.86 -2.22 17.46
CA ALA A 355 25.60 -2.97 16.44
C ALA A 355 26.05 -2.10 15.25
N ALA A 356 25.30 -1.05 14.92
CA ALA A 356 25.71 -0.06 13.91
C ALA A 356 26.91 0.76 14.41
N LEU A 357 26.84 1.27 15.64
CA LEU A 357 27.93 2.00 16.29
C LEU A 357 29.19 1.13 16.45
N ASP A 358 29.05 -0.09 16.97
CA ASP A 358 30.16 -1.03 17.15
C ASP A 358 30.86 -1.38 15.81
N ARG A 359 30.11 -1.39 14.70
CA ARG A 359 30.67 -1.65 13.36
C ARG A 359 31.42 -0.44 12.80
N ALA A 360 30.94 0.77 13.09
CA ALA A 360 31.58 2.00 12.67
C ALA A 360 32.84 2.33 13.50
N ASP A 361 33.00 1.70 14.67
CA ASP A 361 34.15 1.87 15.57
C ASP A 361 34.47 3.35 15.86
N PRO A 362 33.49 4.16 16.32
CA PRO A 362 33.72 5.58 16.56
C PRO A 362 34.70 5.80 17.71
N PRO A 363 35.38 6.96 17.77
CA PRO A 363 36.33 7.28 18.84
C PRO A 363 35.74 7.17 20.24
N GLU A 364 36.62 6.90 21.21
CA GLU A 364 36.25 6.77 22.62
C GLU A 364 35.51 8.04 23.12
N GLY A 365 34.41 7.81 23.85
CA GLY A 365 33.57 8.87 24.40
C GLY A 365 32.59 9.50 23.40
N TYR A 366 32.49 9.00 22.16
CA TYR A 366 31.43 9.44 21.22
C TYR A 366 30.04 9.04 21.71
N TYR A 367 29.89 7.81 22.21
CA TYR A 367 28.67 7.34 22.87
C TYR A 367 29.00 6.53 24.12
N ASP A 368 28.06 6.56 25.07
CA ASP A 368 28.06 5.67 26.23
C ASP A 368 27.04 4.56 25.96
N ARG A 369 27.42 3.32 26.23
CA ARG A 369 26.50 2.17 26.13
C ARG A 369 25.46 2.29 27.24
N PRO A 370 24.15 2.38 26.91
CA PRO A 370 23.11 2.47 27.94
C PRO A 370 22.98 1.18 28.76
N ASP A 371 22.79 1.29 30.08
CA ASP A 371 22.60 0.15 30.99
C ASP A 371 21.38 -0.71 30.58
N ALA A 372 20.36 -0.07 29.99
CA ALA A 372 19.14 -0.74 29.51
C ALA A 372 19.43 -1.81 28.44
N ALA A 373 20.53 -1.70 27.70
CA ALA A 373 20.88 -2.64 26.64
C ALA A 373 21.26 -4.04 27.15
N ASP A 374 21.66 -4.15 28.42
CA ASP A 374 22.12 -5.42 29.01
C ASP A 374 21.01 -6.10 29.84
N ILE A 375 19.79 -5.56 29.83
CA ILE A 375 18.66 -6.04 30.61
C ILE A 375 17.57 -6.60 29.69
N ASP A 376 17.25 -7.88 29.89
CA ASP A 376 16.08 -8.53 29.26
C ASP A 376 14.80 -8.19 30.06
N TYR A 377 14.21 -7.04 29.77
CA TYR A 377 13.01 -6.56 30.46
C TYR A 377 11.78 -7.46 30.22
N ALA A 378 11.60 -7.94 28.99
CA ALA A 378 10.48 -8.80 28.62
C ALA A 378 10.54 -10.13 29.40
N ALA A 379 11.71 -10.76 29.52
CA ALA A 379 11.85 -11.97 30.34
C ALA A 379 11.57 -11.72 31.83
N ARG A 380 11.98 -10.57 32.38
CA ARG A 380 11.73 -10.23 33.80
C ARG A 380 10.25 -9.98 34.12
N LEU A 381 9.46 -9.56 33.13
CA LEU A 381 8.04 -9.24 33.27
C LEU A 381 7.12 -10.43 32.98
N ARG A 382 7.61 -11.46 32.28
CA ARG A 382 6.80 -12.60 31.83
C ARG A 382 6.07 -13.32 32.97
N ASP A 383 6.70 -13.43 34.14
CA ASP A 383 6.15 -14.12 35.32
C ASP A 383 5.48 -13.16 36.34
N VAL A 384 5.26 -11.90 35.99
CA VAL A 384 4.59 -10.93 36.87
C VAL A 384 3.09 -10.97 36.61
N ASP A 385 2.36 -11.66 37.47
CA ASP A 385 0.92 -11.82 37.29
C ASP A 385 0.13 -10.58 37.67
N ASP A 386 0.41 -9.96 38.82
CA ASP A 386 -0.25 -8.75 39.31
C ASP A 386 -0.13 -7.59 38.30
N LEU A 387 -1.28 -7.08 37.83
CA LEU A 387 -1.33 -6.13 36.71
C LEU A 387 -0.78 -4.76 37.09
N GLU A 388 -1.02 -4.29 38.31
CA GLU A 388 -0.49 -3.00 38.80
C GLU A 388 1.05 -3.05 38.90
N THR A 389 1.60 -4.15 39.46
CA THR A 389 3.05 -4.36 39.51
C THR A 389 3.65 -4.52 38.10
N PHE A 390 2.94 -5.20 37.19
CA PHE A 390 3.33 -5.34 35.80
C PHE A 390 3.41 -3.97 35.13
N GLU A 391 2.35 -3.16 35.22
CA GLU A 391 2.26 -1.81 34.65
C GLU A 391 3.41 -0.91 35.10
N GLN A 392 3.67 -0.84 36.42
CA GLN A 392 4.76 0.00 36.95
C GLN A 392 6.13 -0.41 36.38
N ARG A 393 6.42 -1.71 36.36
CA ARG A 393 7.70 -2.24 35.88
C ARG A 393 7.82 -2.12 34.37
N TRP A 394 6.73 -2.32 33.64
CA TRP A 394 6.68 -2.11 32.21
C TRP A 394 6.95 -0.65 31.86
N GLY A 395 6.30 0.30 32.54
CA GLY A 395 6.52 1.74 32.33
C GLY A 395 7.97 2.15 32.55
N THR A 396 8.59 1.63 33.63
CA THR A 396 10.03 1.87 33.90
C THR A 396 10.93 1.30 32.80
N ALA A 397 10.62 0.10 32.29
CA ALA A 397 11.38 -0.53 31.21
C ALA A 397 11.24 0.25 29.90
N ALA A 398 10.01 0.64 29.55
CA ALA A 398 9.69 1.41 28.37
C ALA A 398 10.39 2.77 28.36
N GLU A 399 10.38 3.49 29.49
CA GLU A 399 11.10 4.75 29.67
C GLU A 399 12.60 4.58 29.44
N GLN A 400 13.24 3.62 30.12
CA GLN A 400 14.69 3.41 30.00
C GLN A 400 15.13 2.97 28.61
N LEU A 401 14.34 2.13 27.93
CA LEU A 401 14.62 1.74 26.55
C LEU A 401 14.40 2.91 25.58
N THR A 402 13.35 3.70 25.77
CA THR A 402 13.08 4.88 24.95
C THR A 402 14.18 5.94 25.10
N GLU A 403 14.61 6.24 26.33
CA GLU A 403 15.74 7.13 26.59
C GLU A 403 17.04 6.61 25.94
N ALA A 404 17.28 5.29 26.00
CA ALA A 404 18.42 4.67 25.32
C ALA A 404 18.35 4.84 23.80
N LEU A 405 17.16 4.68 23.19
CA LEU A 405 16.94 4.90 21.77
C LEU A 405 17.11 6.36 21.36
N ASP A 406 16.58 7.30 22.15
CA ASP A 406 16.73 8.74 21.91
C ASP A 406 18.21 9.16 22.00
N ALA A 407 18.98 8.57 22.92
CA ALA A 407 20.40 8.85 23.06
C ALA A 407 21.27 8.22 21.96
N LEU A 408 20.93 7.01 21.50
CA LEU A 408 21.71 6.27 20.51
C LEU A 408 21.32 6.61 19.06
N GLY A 409 20.05 6.94 18.81
CA GLY A 409 19.48 7.15 17.48
C GLY A 409 20.28 8.14 16.63
N PRO A 410 20.41 9.41 17.07
CA PRO A 410 21.19 10.42 16.36
C PRO A 410 22.61 9.96 16.01
N LYS A 411 23.29 9.31 16.97
CA LYS A 411 24.69 8.88 16.81
C LYS A 411 24.82 7.72 15.85
N ALA A 412 23.91 6.74 15.92
CA ALA A 412 23.89 5.59 15.05
C ALA A 412 23.58 5.98 13.58
N GLU A 413 22.73 6.98 13.38
CA GLU A 413 22.44 7.54 12.06
C GLU A 413 23.65 8.29 11.49
N VAL A 414 24.28 9.14 12.30
CA VAL A 414 25.47 9.90 11.91
C VAL A 414 26.59 8.99 11.46
N VAL A 415 26.95 7.95 12.22
CA VAL A 415 28.05 7.05 11.81
C VAL A 415 27.76 6.31 10.49
N GLY A 416 26.49 6.10 10.13
CA GLY A 416 26.12 5.47 8.86
C GLY A 416 26.26 6.40 7.65
N ALA A 417 26.15 7.71 7.86
CA ALA A 417 26.23 8.73 6.82
C ALA A 417 27.54 9.53 6.84
N TYR A 418 28.39 9.32 7.85
CA TYR A 418 29.54 10.17 8.16
C TYR A 418 30.52 10.34 7.00
N ASP A 419 30.85 9.26 6.30
CA ASP A 419 31.82 9.29 5.19
C ASP A 419 31.42 10.26 4.06
N GLN A 420 30.12 10.51 3.87
CA GLN A 420 29.63 11.43 2.85
C GLN A 420 29.69 12.91 3.29
N VAL A 421 29.83 13.16 4.59
CA VAL A 421 29.81 14.50 5.19
C VAL A 421 31.21 14.92 5.63
N ALA A 422 32.06 13.98 6.01
CA ALA A 422 33.41 14.24 6.51
C ALA A 422 34.27 15.03 5.52
N GLU A 423 34.24 14.68 4.24
CA GLU A 423 34.98 15.39 3.18
C GLU A 423 34.53 16.85 3.07
N ARG A 424 33.23 17.12 3.23
CA ARG A 424 32.68 18.47 3.17
C ARG A 424 33.06 19.32 4.38
N ILE A 425 33.10 18.71 5.57
CA ILE A 425 33.59 19.35 6.80
C ILE A 425 35.06 19.72 6.63
N GLU A 426 35.88 18.80 6.12
CA GLU A 426 37.30 19.04 5.89
C GLU A 426 37.52 20.19 4.90
N GLU A 427 36.81 20.17 3.77
CA GLU A 427 36.90 21.21 2.74
C GLU A 427 36.55 22.60 3.27
N GLU A 428 35.46 22.72 4.05
CA GLU A 428 35.04 24.00 4.62
C GLU A 428 35.98 24.49 5.73
N LEU A 429 36.52 23.58 6.57
CA LEU A 429 37.56 23.95 7.54
C LEU A 429 38.82 24.47 6.85
N ARG A 430 39.24 23.85 5.73
CA ARG A 430 40.40 24.31 4.96
C ARG A 430 40.13 25.65 4.27
N SER A 431 38.91 25.87 3.79
CA SER A 431 38.50 27.11 3.12
C SER A 431 38.39 28.31 4.08
N THR A 432 37.73 28.13 5.23
CA THR A 432 37.34 29.27 6.09
C THR A 432 37.92 29.21 7.50
N GLY A 433 38.44 28.06 7.93
CA GLY A 433 38.90 27.81 9.31
C GLY A 433 37.77 27.47 10.29
N THR A 434 36.52 27.50 9.85
CA THR A 434 35.32 27.25 10.67
C THR A 434 34.24 26.49 9.92
N VAL A 435 33.47 25.64 10.60
CA VAL A 435 32.29 24.98 10.04
C VAL A 435 31.15 25.05 11.03
N GLU A 436 30.03 25.65 10.63
CA GLU A 436 28.78 25.67 11.38
C GLU A 436 27.84 24.55 10.90
N GLY A 437 26.83 24.21 11.72
CA GLY A 437 25.81 23.23 11.34
C GLY A 437 25.12 23.56 10.00
N ALA A 438 24.94 24.84 9.69
CA ALA A 438 24.31 25.30 8.45
C ALA A 438 25.15 25.05 7.17
N ASP A 439 26.46 24.81 7.33
CA ASP A 439 27.37 24.54 6.22
C ASP A 439 27.36 23.06 5.82
N LEU A 440 26.77 22.21 6.66
CA LEU A 440 26.65 20.78 6.41
C LEU A 440 25.56 20.50 5.35
N PRO A 441 25.76 19.46 4.52
CA PRO A 441 24.77 19.02 3.53
C PRO A 441 23.55 18.31 4.17
N VAL A 442 23.45 18.31 5.49
CA VAL A 442 22.39 17.67 6.27
C VAL A 442 21.60 18.73 7.03
N ARG A 443 20.37 18.41 7.45
CA ARG A 443 19.48 19.31 8.22
C ARG A 443 19.24 18.85 9.66
N GLU A 444 19.75 17.66 9.99
CA GLU A 444 19.51 17.01 11.27
C GLU A 444 20.86 16.49 11.79
N HIS A 445 20.99 16.44 13.12
CA HIS A 445 22.14 15.89 13.82
C HIS A 445 23.50 16.59 13.57
N GLU A 446 23.48 17.87 13.22
CA GLU A 446 24.66 18.69 12.93
C GLU A 446 25.72 18.63 14.05
N GLU A 447 25.28 18.72 15.31
CA GLU A 447 26.14 18.60 16.50
C GLU A 447 26.86 17.25 16.53
N GLN A 448 26.18 16.15 16.17
CA GLN A 448 26.76 14.81 16.21
C GLN A 448 27.74 14.57 15.07
N PHE A 449 27.53 15.15 13.88
CA PHE A 449 28.50 15.11 12.76
C PHE A 449 29.79 15.86 13.12
N LEU A 450 29.65 17.11 13.59
CA LEU A 450 30.79 17.93 13.99
C LEU A 450 31.52 17.32 15.20
N GLY A 451 30.76 16.86 16.20
CA GLY A 451 31.32 16.21 17.39
C GLY A 451 32.07 14.90 17.07
N LEU A 452 31.66 14.16 16.02
CA LEU A 452 32.39 12.99 15.53
C LEU A 452 33.71 13.41 14.85
N TYR A 453 33.67 14.42 13.98
CA TYR A 453 34.86 14.96 13.31
C TYR A 453 35.91 15.46 14.29
N TYR A 454 35.49 16.23 15.30
CA TYR A 454 36.36 16.72 16.37
C TYR A 454 37.11 15.60 17.11
N ARG A 455 36.48 14.44 17.30
CA ARG A 455 37.12 13.32 18.02
C ARG A 455 38.04 12.47 17.15
N GLN A 456 37.81 12.46 15.83
CA GLN A 456 38.65 11.73 14.88
C GLN A 456 39.90 12.52 14.47
N ASN A 457 39.84 13.86 14.53
CA ASN A 457 40.87 14.73 13.98
C ASN A 457 41.50 15.61 15.07
N ASP A 458 42.82 15.65 15.11
CA ASP A 458 43.58 16.56 15.98
C ASP A 458 43.57 18.00 15.42
N GLY A 459 43.77 19.00 16.27
CA GLY A 459 43.96 20.39 15.85
C GLY A 459 42.69 21.17 15.53
N VAL A 460 41.53 20.61 15.87
CA VAL A 460 40.23 21.27 15.81
C VAL A 460 39.61 21.40 17.19
N GLU A 461 38.84 22.45 17.42
CA GLU A 461 38.03 22.69 18.62
C GLU A 461 36.54 22.66 18.25
N PHE A 462 35.71 22.16 19.15
CA PHE A 462 34.27 22.03 18.96
C PHE A 462 33.50 22.69 20.10
N ASP A 463 32.57 23.59 19.77
CA ASP A 463 31.59 24.13 20.71
C ASP A 463 30.23 23.44 20.49
N PRO A 464 29.75 22.61 21.44
CA PRO A 464 28.45 21.95 21.31
C PRO A 464 27.27 22.92 21.54
N SER A 465 27.47 24.09 22.14
CA SER A 465 26.40 25.04 22.46
C SER A 465 25.96 25.86 21.24
N ALA A 466 26.86 25.99 20.27
CA ALA A 466 26.63 26.54 18.95
C ALA A 466 27.42 25.63 18.00
N PRO A 467 26.79 24.66 17.33
CA PRO A 467 27.46 23.54 16.63
C PRO A 467 28.46 24.07 15.60
N LEU A 468 29.68 24.32 16.08
CA LEU A 468 30.73 25.06 15.42
C LEU A 468 32.03 24.32 15.66
N LEU A 469 32.74 24.08 14.57
CA LEU A 469 34.05 23.45 14.57
C LEU A 469 35.06 24.47 14.03
N THR A 470 36.21 24.61 14.68
CA THR A 470 37.23 25.61 14.30
C THR A 470 38.64 25.03 14.40
N THR A 471 39.54 25.48 13.53
CA THR A 471 40.98 25.15 13.61
C THR A 471 41.74 26.01 14.63
N GLY A 472 41.10 27.03 15.21
CA GLY A 472 41.73 28.00 16.11
C GLY A 472 42.69 28.99 15.43
N ALA A 473 42.86 28.89 14.11
CA ALA A 473 43.59 29.85 13.30
C ALA A 473 42.68 31.01 12.86
N ASP A 474 43.25 32.19 12.65
CA ASP A 474 42.55 33.32 12.07
C ASP A 474 42.35 33.09 10.55
N GLY A 475 41.35 32.29 10.19
CA GLY A 475 40.97 31.98 8.80
C GLY A 475 41.40 30.60 8.30
N GLY A 476 41.05 30.29 7.04
CA GLY A 476 41.39 29.04 6.37
C GLY A 476 42.86 28.94 5.93
N GLU A 477 43.19 27.81 5.29
CA GLU A 477 44.49 27.59 4.67
C GLU A 477 44.72 28.57 3.53
N THR A 478 45.95 29.06 3.42
CA THR A 478 46.37 29.93 2.32
C THR A 478 47.63 29.39 1.66
N HIS A 479 47.74 29.64 0.35
CA HIS A 479 48.76 29.09 -0.53
C HIS A 479 49.30 30.16 -1.48
N THR A 480 50.38 29.81 -2.18
CA THR A 480 50.98 30.65 -3.21
C THR A 480 50.59 30.14 -4.61
N LEU A 481 50.13 31.03 -5.47
CA LEU A 481 49.86 30.76 -6.88
C LEU A 481 50.85 31.50 -7.78
N GLU A 482 51.64 30.75 -8.54
CA GLU A 482 52.55 31.30 -9.55
C GLU A 482 51.94 31.17 -10.95
N VAL A 483 51.64 32.31 -11.56
CA VAL A 483 51.07 32.38 -12.92
C VAL A 483 52.16 32.81 -13.89
N THR A 484 52.58 31.90 -14.76
CA THR A 484 53.48 32.25 -15.86
C THR A 484 52.65 32.63 -17.08
N VAL A 485 52.74 33.90 -17.48
CA VAL A 485 52.12 34.39 -18.72
C VAL A 485 53.15 34.48 -19.82
N ARG A 486 52.73 34.14 -21.03
CA ARG A 486 53.59 34.12 -22.20
C ARG A 486 52.82 34.56 -23.45
N PHE A 487 53.46 35.37 -24.29
CA PHE A 487 53.06 35.62 -25.67
C PHE A 487 53.61 34.51 -26.58
N GLU A 488 52.87 34.14 -27.62
CA GLU A 488 53.26 33.13 -28.60
C GLU A 488 54.60 33.50 -29.28
N THR A 489 54.68 34.72 -29.82
CA THR A 489 55.89 35.27 -30.46
C THR A 489 56.57 36.32 -29.59
N GLY A 490 57.91 36.40 -29.64
CA GLY A 490 58.69 37.42 -28.93
C GLY A 490 58.78 38.73 -29.70
N GLY A 491 58.89 39.87 -29.01
CA GLY A 491 58.92 41.18 -29.69
C GLY A 491 59.24 42.35 -28.77
N SER A 492 58.66 43.51 -29.07
CA SER A 492 58.66 44.67 -28.18
C SER A 492 58.07 44.30 -26.81
N GLU A 493 58.46 45.07 -25.80
CA GLU A 493 57.92 44.91 -24.46
C GLU A 493 56.41 45.25 -24.47
N ARG A 494 55.58 44.30 -24.02
CA ARG A 494 54.12 44.39 -24.01
C ARG A 494 53.59 44.17 -22.60
N ALA A 495 52.52 44.89 -22.25
CA ALA A 495 51.82 44.70 -20.99
C ALA A 495 50.90 43.47 -21.04
N ALA A 496 50.79 42.76 -19.93
CA ALA A 496 49.85 41.67 -19.70
C ALA A 496 49.25 41.82 -18.30
N THR A 497 47.93 41.81 -18.18
CA THR A 497 47.22 41.86 -16.90
C THR A 497 46.77 40.46 -16.52
N VAL A 498 47.23 39.97 -15.37
CA VAL A 498 46.83 38.69 -14.80
C VAL A 498 45.80 38.94 -13.71
N SER A 499 44.60 38.40 -13.86
CA SER A 499 43.56 38.42 -12.83
C SER A 499 43.32 37.02 -12.29
N VAL A 500 43.15 36.94 -10.97
CA VAL A 500 42.76 35.72 -10.25
C VAL A 500 41.45 36.05 -9.54
N ALA A 501 40.40 35.28 -9.82
CA ALA A 501 39.08 35.46 -9.23
C ALA A 501 38.51 34.13 -8.75
N GLY A 502 38.05 34.09 -7.50
CA GLY A 502 37.44 32.91 -6.89
C GLY A 502 36.85 33.19 -5.51
N PRO A 503 36.50 32.15 -4.73
CA PRO A 503 35.90 32.29 -3.41
C PRO A 503 36.79 33.13 -2.49
N GLY A 504 36.26 34.25 -2.01
CA GLY A 504 36.91 35.09 -0.99
C GLY A 504 38.20 35.81 -1.41
N PHE A 505 38.63 35.70 -2.68
CA PHE A 505 39.87 36.32 -3.15
C PHE A 505 39.75 36.76 -4.61
N GLU A 506 40.11 38.03 -4.84
CA GLU A 506 40.19 38.67 -6.15
C GLU A 506 41.41 39.61 -6.14
N ASP A 507 42.36 39.38 -7.05
CA ASP A 507 43.56 40.23 -7.22
C ASP A 507 43.91 40.30 -8.70
N GLU A 508 44.44 41.45 -9.13
CA GLU A 508 44.90 41.66 -10.50
C GLU A 508 46.26 42.35 -10.53
N ARG A 509 47.12 41.93 -11.46
CA ARG A 509 48.47 42.48 -11.59
C ARG A 509 48.85 42.64 -13.06
N THR A 510 49.28 43.85 -13.41
CA THR A 510 49.84 44.15 -14.73
C THR A 510 51.35 44.03 -14.69
N VAL A 511 51.90 43.33 -15.67
CA VAL A 511 53.34 43.10 -15.85
C VAL A 511 53.74 43.36 -17.30
N GLU A 512 54.99 43.74 -17.52
CA GLU A 512 55.55 43.96 -18.86
C GLU A 512 56.54 42.83 -19.19
N THR A 513 56.50 42.33 -20.43
CA THR A 513 57.45 41.32 -20.91
C THR A 513 57.60 41.34 -22.43
N HIS A 514 58.78 40.93 -22.92
CA HIS A 514 59.03 40.68 -24.33
C HIS A 514 58.45 39.36 -24.83
N LEU A 515 58.29 38.38 -23.94
CA LEU A 515 57.87 37.02 -24.30
C LEU A 515 57.15 36.32 -23.15
N ALA A 516 57.76 36.23 -21.97
CA ALA A 516 57.18 35.53 -20.82
C ALA A 516 57.60 36.17 -19.50
N THR A 517 56.72 36.10 -18.49
CA THR A 517 57.00 36.54 -17.13
C THR A 517 56.13 35.77 -16.13
N THR A 518 56.54 35.74 -14.86
CA THR A 518 55.83 35.03 -13.80
C THR A 518 55.31 36.04 -12.77
N VAL A 519 54.04 35.89 -12.41
CA VAL A 519 53.33 36.68 -11.42
C VAL A 519 53.00 35.79 -10.23
N THR A 520 53.40 36.20 -9.03
CA THR A 520 53.15 35.44 -7.80
C THR A 520 52.04 36.08 -6.99
N PHE A 521 50.96 35.35 -6.73
CA PHE A 521 49.92 35.70 -5.77
C PHE A 521 50.17 34.93 -4.48
N SER A 522 50.27 35.64 -3.35
CA SER A 522 50.54 35.06 -2.03
C SER A 522 49.32 35.18 -1.15
N GLU A 523 49.20 34.31 -0.16
CA GLU A 523 48.07 34.27 0.78
C GLU A 523 46.71 34.06 0.07
N VAL A 524 46.72 33.27 -1.02
CA VAL A 524 45.49 32.91 -1.74
C VAL A 524 44.80 31.80 -0.95
N PRO A 525 43.53 31.95 -0.53
CA PRO A 525 42.82 30.91 0.21
C PRO A 525 42.75 29.58 -0.56
N PHE A 526 42.55 28.48 0.18
CA PHE A 526 42.20 27.19 -0.41
C PHE A 526 40.92 27.31 -1.24
N GLY A 527 40.91 26.75 -2.45
CA GLY A 527 39.71 26.74 -3.29
C GLY A 527 39.98 26.67 -4.80
N GLU A 528 38.92 26.84 -5.58
CA GLU A 528 38.98 26.87 -7.04
C GLU A 528 38.98 28.32 -7.56
N TYR A 529 39.93 28.65 -8.43
CA TYR A 529 40.14 29.99 -8.96
C TYR A 529 40.17 30.00 -10.48
N THR A 530 39.58 31.04 -11.07
CA THR A 530 39.73 31.35 -12.49
C THR A 530 40.87 32.35 -12.65
N VAL A 531 41.88 31.98 -13.45
CA VAL A 531 43.05 32.81 -13.75
C VAL A 531 42.97 33.25 -15.21
N THR A 532 43.01 34.55 -15.46
CA THR A 532 42.95 35.13 -16.80
C THR A 532 44.16 36.02 -17.04
N ALA A 533 44.77 35.89 -18.22
CA ALA A 533 45.81 36.76 -18.72
C ALA A 533 45.25 37.55 -19.90
N THR A 534 45.16 38.87 -19.76
CA THR A 534 44.67 39.79 -20.78
C THR A 534 45.83 40.60 -21.33
N PRO A 535 46.12 40.55 -22.63
CA PRO A 535 47.16 41.36 -23.24
C PRO A 535 46.75 42.84 -23.26
N GLY A 536 47.72 43.74 -23.08
CA GLY A 536 47.53 45.19 -23.21
C GLY A 536 47.62 45.69 -24.65
N VAL A 537 47.68 44.77 -25.62
CA VAL A 537 47.80 45.01 -27.06
C VAL A 537 46.81 44.13 -27.79
N ASP A 538 46.28 44.62 -28.91
CA ASP A 538 45.21 43.93 -29.66
C ASP A 538 45.75 42.82 -30.59
N ASP A 539 47.08 42.72 -30.78
CA ASP A 539 47.73 41.71 -31.61
C ASP A 539 47.83 40.32 -30.93
N SER A 540 47.29 40.19 -29.74
CA SER A 540 47.34 38.98 -28.92
C SER A 540 45.97 38.74 -28.27
N SER A 541 45.60 37.47 -28.08
CA SER A 541 44.32 37.08 -27.48
C SER A 541 44.43 36.77 -25.98
N PRO A 542 43.39 37.03 -25.17
CA PRO A 542 43.38 36.62 -23.76
C PRO A 542 43.44 35.09 -23.59
N ALA A 543 44.02 34.65 -22.47
CA ALA A 543 44.07 33.23 -22.10
C ALA A 543 43.49 33.03 -20.70
N THR A 544 42.66 32.00 -20.51
CA THR A 544 41.99 31.69 -19.24
C THR A 544 42.17 30.23 -18.85
N THR A 545 42.34 29.96 -17.56
CA THR A 545 42.40 28.61 -16.99
C THR A 545 41.79 28.56 -15.60
N THR A 546 41.44 27.36 -15.13
CA THR A 546 40.94 27.11 -13.78
C THR A 546 42.00 26.35 -12.98
N VAL A 547 42.27 26.81 -11.75
CA VAL A 547 43.28 26.22 -10.85
C VAL A 547 42.62 25.89 -9.51
N THR A 548 42.77 24.66 -9.05
CA THR A 548 42.43 24.24 -7.68
C THR A 548 43.68 24.39 -6.81
N LEU A 549 43.58 25.21 -5.76
CA LEU A 549 44.65 25.47 -4.79
C LEU A 549 44.42 24.60 -3.55
N ASP A 550 45.05 23.43 -3.51
CA ASP A 550 45.12 22.51 -2.36
C ASP A 550 46.49 22.51 -1.64
N GLY A 551 47.38 23.37 -2.15
CA GLY A 551 48.78 23.61 -1.80
C GLY A 551 49.32 24.72 -2.69
N ASP A 552 50.63 24.99 -2.65
CA ASP A 552 51.24 25.91 -3.60
C ASP A 552 51.12 25.37 -5.04
N ALA A 553 50.69 26.21 -5.98
CA ALA A 553 50.40 25.81 -7.36
C ALA A 553 51.06 26.72 -8.40
N GLU A 554 51.32 26.16 -9.58
CA GLU A 554 51.78 26.90 -10.76
C GLU A 554 50.85 26.69 -11.96
N CYS A 555 50.57 27.74 -12.71
CA CYS A 555 49.84 27.62 -13.98
C CYS A 555 50.48 28.46 -15.09
N LYS A 556 50.20 28.08 -16.34
CA LYS A 556 50.77 28.71 -17.53
C LYS A 556 49.66 29.16 -18.45
N LEU A 557 49.72 30.42 -18.85
CA LEU A 557 48.78 31.03 -19.77
C LEU A 557 49.55 31.55 -20.99
N GLU A 558 49.19 31.03 -22.16
CA GLU A 558 49.77 31.41 -23.44
C GLU A 558 48.76 32.25 -24.22
N MET A 559 49.09 33.52 -24.43
CA MET A 559 48.32 34.46 -25.25
C MET A 559 48.75 34.26 -26.71
N ALA A 560 47.83 33.76 -27.53
CA ALA A 560 48.09 33.46 -28.93
C ALA A 560 48.08 34.75 -29.76
N ASP A 561 48.92 34.80 -30.80
CA ASP A 561 48.96 35.94 -31.72
C ASP A 561 47.65 36.03 -32.52
N VAL A 562 47.14 37.24 -32.72
CA VAL A 562 45.94 37.50 -33.51
C VAL A 562 46.35 38.09 -34.85
N THR A 563 46.01 37.40 -35.94
CA THR A 563 46.36 37.89 -37.28
C THR A 563 45.66 39.22 -37.58
N LEU A 564 46.24 40.04 -38.47
CA LEU A 564 45.60 41.29 -38.90
C LEU A 564 44.19 41.03 -39.48
N ARG A 565 44.01 39.93 -40.21
CA ARG A 565 42.70 39.50 -40.72
C ARG A 565 41.71 39.26 -39.59
N ASP A 566 42.10 38.49 -38.58
CA ASP A 566 41.21 38.13 -37.47
C ASP A 566 40.83 39.39 -36.65
N ARG A 567 41.77 40.33 -36.47
CA ARG A 567 41.48 41.65 -35.85
C ARG A 567 40.50 42.49 -36.66
N LEU A 568 40.67 42.53 -37.98
CA LEU A 568 39.81 43.34 -38.86
C LEU A 568 38.41 42.75 -39.02
N CYS A 569 38.25 41.44 -38.79
CA CYS A 569 37.00 40.71 -38.99
C CYS A 569 36.27 40.35 -37.69
N ASP A 570 36.74 40.77 -36.52
CA ASP A 570 36.20 40.37 -35.19
C ASP A 570 34.68 40.63 -35.06
N ASP A 571 34.18 41.71 -35.67
CA ASP A 571 32.77 42.11 -35.63
C ASP A 571 31.95 41.76 -36.91
N ILE A 572 32.54 41.02 -37.85
CA ILE A 572 31.90 40.72 -39.15
C ILE A 572 31.57 39.24 -39.26
N ASP A 573 30.28 38.94 -39.20
CA ASP A 573 29.76 37.60 -39.43
C ASP A 573 29.81 37.22 -40.92
N ASP A 574 30.48 36.10 -41.22
CA ASP A 574 30.50 35.44 -42.54
C ASP A 574 30.97 36.35 -43.71
N PRO A 575 32.22 36.85 -43.68
CA PRO A 575 32.79 37.68 -44.75
C PRO A 575 32.82 36.95 -46.11
N ASP A 576 32.75 35.62 -46.10
CA ASP A 576 32.80 34.79 -47.29
C ASP A 576 31.60 34.96 -48.22
N THR A 577 30.42 35.22 -47.65
CA THR A 577 29.20 35.46 -48.43
C THR A 577 29.33 36.70 -49.31
N TYR A 578 29.84 37.80 -48.75
CA TYR A 578 30.04 39.06 -49.48
C TYR A 578 31.15 38.96 -50.54
N LEU A 579 32.20 38.18 -50.25
CA LEU A 579 33.29 37.95 -51.20
C LEU A 579 32.87 37.20 -52.46
N SER A 580 31.83 36.37 -52.40
CA SER A 580 31.35 35.66 -53.59
C SER A 580 30.83 36.59 -54.70
N GLU A 581 30.38 37.79 -54.33
CA GLU A 581 29.87 38.80 -55.26
C GLU A 581 30.94 39.82 -55.68
N LEU A 582 31.94 40.04 -54.81
CA LEU A 582 32.95 41.09 -54.96
C LEU A 582 34.32 40.58 -55.40
N GLY A 583 34.60 39.28 -55.25
CA GLY A 583 35.92 38.69 -55.52
C GLY A 583 36.40 38.93 -56.94
N ASP A 584 35.54 38.75 -57.95
CA ASP A 584 35.87 39.04 -59.36
C ASP A 584 36.22 40.52 -59.56
N ARG A 585 35.54 41.42 -58.83
CA ARG A 585 35.78 42.86 -58.92
C ARG A 585 37.08 43.27 -58.22
N PHE A 586 37.39 42.67 -57.07
CA PHE A 586 38.68 42.85 -56.41
C PHE A 586 39.81 42.35 -57.30
N ALA A 587 39.65 41.19 -57.94
CA ALA A 587 40.63 40.68 -58.90
C ALA A 587 40.81 41.61 -60.11
N ASP A 588 39.71 42.07 -60.74
CA ASP A 588 39.77 42.99 -61.88
C ASP A 588 40.48 44.31 -61.53
N GLU A 589 40.20 44.86 -60.34
CA GLU A 589 40.80 46.12 -59.88
C GLU A 589 42.27 45.93 -59.45
N PHE A 590 42.59 44.80 -58.81
CA PHE A 590 43.96 44.45 -58.44
C PHE A 590 44.83 44.23 -59.68
N ASP A 591 44.32 43.56 -60.71
CA ASP A 591 45.00 43.38 -62.01
C ASP A 591 45.24 44.73 -62.73
N ALA A 592 44.40 45.73 -62.49
CA ALA A 592 44.51 47.05 -63.10
C ALA A 592 45.50 47.97 -62.37
N GLU A 593 45.42 48.03 -61.03
CA GLU A 593 46.16 48.99 -60.20
C GLU A 593 47.41 48.39 -59.52
N GLY A 594 47.56 47.06 -59.53
CA GLY A 594 48.68 46.35 -58.91
C GLY A 594 48.62 46.24 -57.38
N HIS A 595 47.57 46.77 -56.76
CA HIS A 595 47.24 46.68 -55.34
C HIS A 595 45.76 47.00 -55.11
N LEU A 596 45.23 46.67 -53.94
CA LEU A 596 43.93 47.17 -53.46
C LEU A 596 44.12 47.90 -52.15
N SER A 597 43.32 48.92 -51.92
CA SER A 597 43.32 49.66 -50.67
C SER A 597 41.88 49.87 -50.18
N SER A 598 41.63 49.78 -48.87
CA SER A 598 40.31 50.08 -48.31
C SER A 598 39.89 51.55 -48.50
N ALA A 599 40.81 52.44 -48.92
CA ALA A 599 40.48 53.81 -49.35
C ALA A 599 39.95 53.91 -50.80
N MET A 600 40.03 52.83 -51.58
CA MET A 600 39.44 52.77 -52.92
C MET A 600 37.92 52.63 -52.83
N SER A 601 37.21 53.13 -53.85
CA SER A 601 35.75 53.11 -53.85
C SER A 601 35.21 51.76 -54.34
N PHE A 602 34.81 50.91 -53.41
CA PHE A 602 34.10 49.67 -53.67
C PHE A 602 32.59 49.83 -53.41
N PRO A 603 31.72 49.01 -54.03
CA PRO A 603 30.28 49.06 -53.82
C PRO A 603 29.87 48.36 -52.51
N ILE A 604 30.56 48.66 -51.40
CA ILE A 604 30.32 48.13 -50.04
C ILE A 604 30.46 49.25 -49.02
N ASP A 605 29.93 49.03 -47.82
CA ASP A 605 30.15 49.95 -46.70
C ASP A 605 31.64 49.96 -46.31
N ASP A 606 32.17 51.15 -46.07
CA ASP A 606 33.59 51.37 -45.78
C ASP A 606 34.07 50.57 -44.55
N ASP A 607 33.16 50.26 -43.61
CA ASP A 607 33.43 49.46 -42.41
C ASP A 607 33.71 47.96 -42.73
N TYR A 608 33.21 47.45 -43.86
CA TYR A 608 33.39 46.04 -44.27
C TYR A 608 34.60 45.86 -45.19
N ALA A 609 35.02 46.91 -45.90
CA ALA A 609 36.09 46.83 -46.89
C ALA A 609 37.42 46.31 -46.30
N PRO A 610 37.90 46.75 -45.12
CA PRO A 610 39.11 46.23 -44.49
C PRO A 610 39.12 44.70 -44.31
N CYS A 611 38.06 44.14 -43.71
CA CYS A 611 37.94 42.70 -43.48
C CYS A 611 37.82 41.92 -44.80
N LEU A 612 36.95 42.36 -45.71
CA LEU A 612 36.74 41.65 -46.98
C LEU A 612 38.01 41.64 -47.84
N LEU A 613 38.75 42.75 -47.90
CA LEU A 613 40.05 42.80 -48.57
C LEU A 613 41.06 41.84 -47.93
N ALA A 614 41.13 41.78 -46.61
CA ALA A 614 42.04 40.87 -45.92
C ALA A 614 41.70 39.39 -46.14
N VAL A 615 40.42 39.03 -46.13
CA VAL A 615 39.96 37.65 -46.41
C VAL A 615 40.15 37.28 -47.88
N TRP A 616 39.92 38.21 -48.80
CA TRP A 616 40.19 37.99 -50.22
C TRP A 616 41.68 37.80 -50.50
N ALA A 617 42.53 38.64 -49.90
CA ALA A 617 43.98 38.53 -50.04
C ALA A 617 44.50 37.17 -49.58
N ASP A 618 44.05 36.69 -48.40
CA ASP A 618 44.42 35.38 -47.86
C ASP A 618 44.01 34.22 -48.79
N ARG A 619 42.84 34.32 -49.45
CA ARG A 619 42.37 33.33 -50.43
C ARG A 619 43.20 33.27 -51.70
N GLU A 620 43.57 34.44 -52.23
CA GLU A 620 44.31 34.55 -53.48
C GLU A 620 45.84 34.48 -53.27
N GLY A 621 46.30 34.43 -52.01
CA GLY A 621 47.72 34.35 -51.65
C GLY A 621 48.46 35.69 -51.76
N HIS A 622 47.74 36.79 -51.62
CA HIS A 622 48.28 38.15 -51.53
C HIS A 622 48.56 38.54 -50.08
N SER A 623 49.46 39.51 -49.89
CA SER A 623 49.86 40.00 -48.58
C SER A 623 49.05 41.24 -48.20
N VAL A 624 48.81 41.42 -46.89
CA VAL A 624 47.98 42.50 -46.33
C VAL A 624 48.78 43.27 -45.30
N THR A 625 48.75 44.60 -45.37
CA THR A 625 49.40 45.48 -44.40
C THR A 625 48.53 46.70 -44.09
N LEU A 626 48.84 47.42 -43.02
CA LEU A 626 48.17 48.67 -42.65
C LEU A 626 49.05 49.85 -43.03
N ALA A 627 48.51 50.78 -43.82
CA ALA A 627 49.14 52.04 -44.16
C ALA A 627 48.20 53.19 -43.78
N ASP A 628 48.60 54.07 -42.86
CA ASP A 628 47.79 55.21 -42.41
C ASP A 628 46.32 54.85 -42.10
N ASP A 629 46.11 53.85 -41.23
CA ASP A 629 44.79 53.30 -40.85
C ASP A 629 43.96 52.71 -42.00
N THR A 630 44.61 52.44 -43.15
CA THR A 630 43.99 51.88 -44.35
C THR A 630 44.57 50.51 -44.64
N VAL A 631 43.72 49.52 -44.92
CA VAL A 631 44.17 48.18 -45.32
C VAL A 631 44.67 48.22 -46.76
N LEU A 632 45.87 47.70 -46.98
CA LEU A 632 46.49 47.60 -48.29
C LEU A 632 46.78 46.13 -48.59
N VAL A 633 46.28 45.65 -49.74
CA VAL A 633 46.53 44.32 -50.29
C VAL A 633 47.46 44.44 -51.47
N TYR A 634 48.49 43.60 -51.52
CA TYR A 634 49.52 43.65 -52.56
C TYR A 634 50.12 42.27 -52.87
N ASP A 635 50.76 42.13 -54.03
CA ASP A 635 51.50 40.91 -54.39
C ASP A 635 52.95 41.03 -53.92
N GLU A 636 53.26 40.36 -52.82
CA GLU A 636 54.58 40.41 -52.18
C GLU A 636 55.72 40.00 -53.11
N ARG A 637 55.48 39.00 -53.96
CA ARG A 637 56.51 38.47 -54.87
C ARG A 637 56.84 39.47 -55.96
N THR A 638 55.81 40.15 -56.47
CA THR A 638 55.94 41.19 -57.49
C THR A 638 56.69 42.38 -56.93
N LEU A 639 56.28 42.89 -55.75
CA LEU A 639 56.96 44.01 -55.09
C LEU A 639 58.41 43.70 -54.72
N ARG A 640 58.68 42.51 -54.18
CA ARG A 640 60.06 42.07 -53.90
C ARG A 640 60.90 42.07 -55.16
N GLN A 641 60.37 41.54 -56.27
CA GLN A 641 61.08 41.52 -57.55
C GLN A 641 61.28 42.92 -58.14
N GLU A 642 60.33 43.84 -57.96
CA GLU A 642 60.47 45.25 -58.34
C GLU A 642 61.58 45.93 -57.54
N ILE A 643 61.63 45.72 -56.22
CA ILE A 643 62.69 46.21 -55.34
C ILE A 643 64.05 45.66 -55.79
N GLU A 644 64.16 44.35 -56.01
CA GLU A 644 65.39 43.71 -56.51
C GLU A 644 65.83 44.29 -57.86
N ASN A 645 64.90 44.53 -58.78
CA ASN A 645 65.19 45.16 -60.07
C ASN A 645 65.68 46.61 -59.92
N VAL A 646 65.14 47.37 -58.95
CA VAL A 646 65.65 48.71 -58.63
C VAL A 646 67.08 48.61 -58.11
N ILE A 647 67.34 47.71 -57.17
CA ILE A 647 68.67 47.50 -56.59
C ILE A 647 69.67 47.08 -57.67
N GLN A 648 69.32 46.14 -58.55
CA GLN A 648 70.23 45.61 -59.56
C GLN A 648 70.51 46.59 -60.70
N TYR A 649 69.48 47.26 -61.22
CA TYR A 649 69.58 47.99 -62.49
C TYR A 649 69.45 49.50 -62.38
N ASN A 650 68.89 50.02 -61.28
CA ASN A 650 68.58 51.45 -61.14
C ASN A 650 69.33 52.14 -59.98
N LEU A 651 70.14 51.39 -59.21
CA LEU A 651 71.01 51.92 -58.17
C LEU A 651 72.48 51.54 -58.42
N GLU A 652 73.33 52.55 -58.51
CA GLU A 652 74.79 52.39 -58.50
C GLU A 652 75.32 52.22 -57.06
N ALA A 653 76.54 51.69 -56.92
CA ALA A 653 77.19 51.55 -55.62
C ALA A 653 77.32 52.92 -54.91
N GLY A 654 76.89 52.99 -53.65
CA GLY A 654 76.87 54.21 -52.84
C GLY A 654 75.70 55.16 -53.14
N GLU A 655 74.78 54.78 -54.04
CA GLU A 655 73.58 55.57 -54.35
C GLU A 655 72.44 55.25 -53.36
N THR A 656 71.68 56.29 -53.00
CA THR A 656 70.52 56.22 -52.10
C THR A 656 69.25 56.64 -52.83
N VAL A 657 68.18 55.87 -52.65
CA VAL A 657 66.82 56.23 -53.09
C VAL A 657 65.91 56.32 -51.87
N ALA A 658 65.19 57.45 -51.73
CA ALA A 658 64.17 57.58 -50.70
C ALA A 658 62.99 56.64 -50.99
N PHE A 659 62.39 56.06 -49.94
CA PHE A 659 61.24 55.17 -50.07
C PHE A 659 60.05 55.85 -50.74
N ASP A 660 59.82 57.14 -50.52
CA ASP A 660 58.79 57.90 -51.27
C ASP A 660 59.02 57.84 -52.79
N LYS A 661 60.28 58.03 -53.22
CA LYS A 661 60.63 57.96 -54.65
C LYS A 661 60.53 56.53 -55.18
N LEU A 662 60.84 55.55 -54.33
CA LEU A 662 60.73 54.13 -54.65
C LEU A 662 59.26 53.76 -54.90
N ARG A 663 58.35 54.13 -53.99
CA ARG A 663 56.90 53.96 -54.12
C ARG A 663 56.34 54.66 -55.35
N ASP A 664 56.68 55.92 -55.57
CA ASP A 664 56.11 56.74 -56.65
C ASP A 664 56.55 56.31 -58.07
N THR A 665 57.77 55.77 -58.20
CA THR A 665 58.40 55.59 -59.52
C THR A 665 58.52 54.13 -59.93
N PHE A 666 58.65 53.21 -58.97
CA PHE A 666 59.10 51.85 -59.25
C PHE A 666 58.20 50.75 -58.72
N LEU A 667 57.38 51.01 -57.70
CA LEU A 667 56.57 49.98 -57.07
C LEU A 667 55.13 49.99 -57.56
N SER A 668 54.54 48.80 -57.67
CA SER A 668 53.13 48.61 -57.99
C SER A 668 52.17 48.94 -56.83
N ALA A 669 52.67 49.00 -55.59
CA ALA A 669 51.87 49.30 -54.40
C ALA A 669 52.56 50.31 -53.46
N PRO A 670 51.79 51.21 -52.82
CA PRO A 670 52.30 52.17 -51.85
C PRO A 670 52.39 51.56 -50.44
N VAL A 671 53.20 50.50 -50.28
CA VAL A 671 53.42 49.85 -48.97
C VAL A 671 54.19 50.74 -47.98
N PRO A 672 53.92 50.67 -46.66
CA PRO A 672 54.57 51.52 -45.67
C PRO A 672 56.07 51.19 -45.51
N ASP A 673 56.83 52.09 -44.89
CA ASP A 673 58.28 51.97 -44.72
C ASP A 673 58.73 50.70 -44.00
N GLU A 674 57.96 50.28 -43.01
CA GLU A 674 58.22 49.06 -42.24
C GLU A 674 58.12 47.82 -43.15
N GLU A 675 57.09 47.79 -44.00
CA GLU A 675 56.89 46.72 -44.97
C GLU A 675 57.96 46.74 -46.07
N LEU A 676 58.34 47.92 -46.58
CA LEU A 676 59.44 48.05 -47.53
C LEU A 676 60.75 47.52 -46.96
N THR A 677 61.02 47.83 -45.69
CA THR A 677 62.19 47.34 -44.97
C THR A 677 62.15 45.81 -44.89
N ALA A 678 61.02 45.23 -44.48
CA ALA A 678 60.85 43.78 -44.41
C ALA A 678 60.99 43.09 -45.77
N LEU A 679 60.44 43.68 -46.85
CA LEU A 679 60.56 43.17 -48.21
C LEU A 679 62.01 43.20 -48.72
N VAL A 680 62.76 44.25 -48.39
CA VAL A 680 64.19 44.37 -48.70
C VAL A 680 65.01 43.35 -47.93
N GLU A 681 64.78 43.20 -46.62
CA GLU A 681 65.47 42.20 -45.79
C GLU A 681 65.19 40.76 -46.25
N GLY A 682 63.99 40.51 -46.78
CA GLY A 682 63.61 39.22 -47.36
C GLY A 682 64.02 39.02 -48.82
N SER A 683 64.71 39.97 -49.45
CA SER A 683 65.13 39.90 -50.86
C SER A 683 66.48 39.20 -51.05
N GLU A 684 66.77 38.72 -52.26
CA GLU A 684 68.08 38.14 -52.58
C GLU A 684 69.23 39.17 -52.51
N GLU A 685 68.89 40.46 -52.51
CA GLU A 685 69.83 41.58 -52.48
C GLU A 685 70.01 42.18 -51.08
N ALA A 686 69.42 41.58 -50.03
CA ALA A 686 69.44 42.12 -48.66
C ALA A 686 70.86 42.44 -48.16
N ASP A 687 71.84 41.59 -48.48
CA ASP A 687 73.25 41.78 -48.08
C ASP A 687 73.94 42.94 -48.83
N ALA A 688 73.40 43.36 -49.98
CA ALA A 688 73.96 44.40 -50.86
C ALA A 688 73.43 45.81 -50.55
N VAL A 689 72.47 45.94 -49.64
CA VAL A 689 71.77 47.18 -49.35
C VAL A 689 71.61 47.44 -47.86
N ARG A 690 71.33 48.69 -47.51
CA ARG A 690 70.94 49.11 -46.16
C ARG A 690 69.69 49.96 -46.24
N THR A 691 68.78 49.75 -45.29
CA THR A 691 67.55 50.50 -45.12
C THR A 691 67.68 51.39 -43.88
N ASP A 692 67.80 52.69 -44.08
CA ASP A 692 67.97 53.66 -42.99
C ASP A 692 67.11 54.91 -43.28
N ASP A 693 66.47 55.49 -42.25
CA ASP A 693 65.79 56.79 -42.30
C ASP A 693 64.85 57.00 -43.51
N GLY A 694 64.04 55.98 -43.85
CA GLY A 694 63.08 56.05 -44.96
C GLY A 694 63.73 56.00 -46.34
N ALA A 695 64.92 55.41 -46.46
CA ALA A 695 65.65 55.29 -47.71
C ALA A 695 66.39 53.96 -47.84
N LEU A 696 66.62 53.56 -49.09
CA LEU A 696 67.40 52.40 -49.50
C LEU A 696 68.74 52.86 -50.06
N THR A 697 69.85 52.41 -49.46
CA THR A 697 71.21 52.71 -49.93
C THR A 697 71.91 51.44 -50.38
N LYS A 698 72.44 51.44 -51.60
CA LYS A 698 73.25 50.32 -52.10
C LYS A 698 74.67 50.40 -51.54
N GLY A 699 75.14 49.31 -50.95
CA GLY A 699 76.48 49.22 -50.40
C GLY A 699 77.56 49.46 -51.47
N ASP A 700 78.64 50.12 -51.08
CA ASP A 700 79.89 50.10 -51.85
C ASP A 700 80.48 48.69 -51.72
N GLU A 701 80.62 47.92 -52.80
CA GLU A 701 81.41 46.67 -52.76
C GLU A 701 82.85 46.90 -52.24
#